data_AF-X6NY41-F1
#
_entry.id   AF-X6NY41-F1
#
_cell.length_a   1.000
_cell.length_b   1.000
_cell.length_c   1.000
_cell.angle_alpha   90.00
_cell.angle_beta   90.00
_cell.angle_gamma   90.00
#
_symmetry.space_group_name_H-M   'P 1'
#
loop_
_entity.id
_entity.type
_entity.pdbx_description
1 polymer ?
#
loop_
_entity_poly.entity_id
_entity_poly.type
_entity_poly.pdbx_seq_one_letter_code
_entity_poly.pdbx_strand_id
1 'polypeptide(L)'
;MDLLVKFGTRINKTIILKSWMECNQIYWKTVMKLGAICATTNIYELTFDAYKFVWYRIEEKIELKIKREICLHILWNILKYPKNMKYQQISTKSLYDNLKWKCYQLDANIDEIFEDMKCNLREFGFEQSNDDWYYPKSGIQLLKLWECYKKWINEQIIYGMVKRVCMLKKGKWKDYEILFDYQHRSILLLNTNKDKLKTEILQVGNPKRLSLEFNVHIRWYNDFNAVDTTHSKWTCLVLNHSWHFRSAEYFDRKRLTNFCSEFNSFSVIWKDCTIMFKEPLDPFFITLKRGMQQLENKMQIYKQFTFGTDELIFFKYELDKCEPGIPANIGEETLLHDIYKHLPHYPILQVRWEVIGAFMVSYKYTIGIDRINLAQNVNLDTEFYPSMTKPKFNPLLYECDVRKLKAIESIEKMEEYDSLQLLLHEIIENGYLCDIITYQYTKNKQEKKHLYKKIKQQIHYNENNPEKLILNDNILTILNELKILYHDDIHKQMGYPLQLWHICAILLYCGKSCNSEFSYDQIQFRHRKWRHLDSLLYDAINVLHKHERREESNIELYCGLKGVRLENIKEIKEGFFISHVSTSDDIQVAQMFRTSQGCILHFHPSMRRPNGISSCDVAWISPFKNEREILFARLITGYYLDEETHKELYAWNAKIESEDEHTQMILLTWARYDVFVQQVMQISKIWNHSIDLNVIYLILNNISTEINKVSLCLLLFEEWKLKDNNKQKYKEKMNEFMERRCCNHEINLLSIFLIENGLQKRHTAINFAKMFTARIGLPFVEKIKKLNKITNVKIQSDSVKLITVTGLLFYFGSNEDVRMFNSVV
;
A
#
# COMPACT_ATOMS: atom_id res chain seq x y z
N MET A 1 15.22 -15.24 18.83
CA MET A 1 14.18 -15.70 19.79
C MET A 1 12.80 -15.71 19.17
N ASP A 2 12.39 -14.67 18.42
CA ASP A 2 11.03 -14.56 17.89
C ASP A 2 10.57 -15.71 16.99
N LEU A 3 11.45 -16.28 16.17
CA LEU A 3 11.13 -17.48 15.38
C LEU A 3 10.84 -18.70 16.27
N LEU A 4 11.58 -18.85 17.37
CA LEU A 4 11.36 -19.93 18.34
C LEU A 4 10.08 -19.71 19.16
N VAL A 5 9.76 -18.47 19.51
CA VAL A 5 8.48 -18.14 20.14
C VAL A 5 7.32 -18.46 19.20
N LYS A 6 7.46 -18.10 17.92
CA LYS A 6 6.40 -18.25 16.91
C LYS A 6 6.21 -19.70 16.42
N PHE A 7 7.30 -20.45 16.25
CA PHE A 7 7.26 -21.78 15.62
C PHE A 7 7.82 -22.90 16.51
N GLY A 8 8.46 -22.60 17.64
CA GLY A 8 9.19 -23.61 18.44
C GLY A 8 8.30 -24.64 19.14
N THR A 9 7.00 -24.39 19.24
CA THR A 9 6.01 -25.40 19.67
C THR A 9 5.53 -26.31 18.53
N ARG A 10 5.91 -26.00 17.28
CA ARG A 10 5.35 -26.61 16.06
C ARG A 10 6.41 -27.25 15.16
N ILE A 11 7.62 -26.69 15.14
CA ILE A 11 8.72 -27.13 14.31
C ILE A 11 9.93 -27.37 15.22
N ASN A 12 10.64 -28.48 14.97
CA ASN A 12 11.88 -28.77 15.66
C ASN A 12 12.87 -27.59 15.52
N LYS A 13 13.50 -27.20 16.63
CA LYS A 13 14.45 -26.07 16.68
C LYS A 13 15.55 -26.16 15.61
N THR A 14 15.99 -27.37 15.26
CA THR A 14 17.01 -27.60 14.23
C THR A 14 16.51 -27.21 12.82
N ILE A 15 15.24 -27.46 12.51
CA ILE A 15 14.61 -27.07 11.23
C ILE A 15 14.40 -25.56 11.18
N ILE A 16 14.04 -24.94 12.32
CA ILE A 16 13.97 -23.47 12.46
C ILE A 16 15.33 -22.85 12.17
N LEU A 17 16.40 -23.38 12.77
CA LEU A 17 17.76 -22.89 12.57
C LEU A 17 18.27 -23.13 11.14
N LYS A 18 18.01 -24.29 10.56
CA LYS A 18 18.38 -24.61 9.17
C LYS A 18 17.67 -23.66 8.19
N SER A 19 16.37 -23.46 8.36
CA SER A 19 15.59 -22.54 7.51
C SER A 19 16.05 -21.09 7.66
N TRP A 20 16.42 -20.67 8.88
CA TRP A 20 17.02 -19.36 9.15
C TRP A 20 18.32 -19.16 8.37
N MET A 21 19.20 -20.15 8.38
CA MET A 21 20.46 -20.11 7.63
C MET A 21 20.23 -20.12 6.12
N GLU A 22 19.37 -20.99 5.62
CA GLU A 22 19.04 -21.11 4.19
C GLU A 22 18.33 -19.86 3.63
N CYS A 23 17.57 -19.15 4.46
CA CYS A 23 16.97 -17.87 4.11
C CYS A 23 17.91 -16.69 4.31
N ASN A 24 19.23 -16.93 4.39
CA ASN A 24 20.27 -15.94 4.61
C ASN A 24 20.00 -15.04 5.82
N GLN A 25 19.41 -15.59 6.88
CA GLN A 25 19.09 -14.87 8.10
C GLN A 25 18.13 -13.68 7.88
N ILE A 26 17.27 -13.79 6.88
CA ILE A 26 16.21 -12.81 6.61
C ILE A 26 14.94 -13.30 7.33
N TYR A 27 14.46 -12.52 8.31
CA TYR A 27 13.36 -12.92 9.20
C TYR A 27 12.10 -13.26 8.45
N TRP A 28 11.60 -12.35 7.61
CA TRP A 28 10.41 -12.61 6.82
C TRP A 28 10.55 -13.86 5.93
N LYS A 29 11.64 -13.99 5.17
CA LYS A 29 11.87 -15.19 4.33
C LYS A 29 11.86 -16.47 5.16
N THR A 30 12.44 -16.42 6.35
CA THR A 30 12.47 -17.56 7.28
C THR A 30 11.09 -17.86 7.87
N VAL A 31 10.33 -16.83 8.26
CA VAL A 31 8.93 -16.97 8.71
C VAL A 31 8.09 -17.63 7.61
N MET A 32 8.28 -17.21 6.35
CA MET A 32 7.57 -17.77 5.20
C MET A 32 7.98 -19.24 4.97
N LYS A 33 9.29 -19.54 4.96
CA LYS A 33 9.81 -20.90 4.81
C LYS A 33 9.40 -21.84 5.95
N LEU A 34 9.33 -21.33 7.18
CA LEU A 34 8.85 -22.13 8.31
C LEU A 34 7.33 -22.31 8.29
N GLY A 35 6.58 -21.28 7.89
CA GLY A 35 5.16 -21.40 7.60
C GLY A 35 4.88 -22.49 6.55
N ALA A 36 5.71 -22.55 5.51
CA ALA A 36 5.68 -23.57 4.48
C ALA A 36 5.91 -24.99 5.02
N ILE A 37 6.98 -25.18 5.81
CA ILE A 37 7.31 -26.49 6.39
C ILE A 37 6.20 -26.97 7.33
N CYS A 38 5.58 -26.06 8.08
CA CYS A 38 4.39 -26.37 8.88
C CYS A 38 3.19 -26.84 8.03
N ALA A 39 3.11 -26.44 6.76
CA ALA A 39 1.98 -26.75 5.89
C ALA A 39 2.16 -28.07 5.10
N THR A 40 3.40 -28.45 4.77
CA THR A 40 3.71 -29.61 3.91
C THR A 40 3.53 -30.99 4.55
N THR A 41 3.11 -31.09 5.81
CA THR A 41 2.82 -32.40 6.43
C THR A 41 1.51 -33.03 5.97
N ASN A 42 0.67 -32.37 5.14
CA ASN A 42 -0.52 -33.02 4.58
C ASN A 42 -1.12 -32.34 3.32
N ILE A 43 -0.40 -32.30 2.18
CA ILE A 43 -0.89 -32.28 0.77
C ILE A 43 0.29 -31.97 -0.19
N TYR A 44 0.29 -32.61 -1.36
CA TYR A 44 1.31 -32.55 -2.42
C TYR A 44 1.52 -31.17 -3.07
N GLU A 45 2.79 -30.94 -3.43
CA GLU A 45 3.41 -29.98 -4.38
C GLU A 45 2.65 -28.70 -4.76
N LEU A 46 3.07 -27.56 -4.18
CA LEU A 46 2.73 -26.21 -4.63
C LEU A 46 3.99 -25.30 -4.62
N THR A 47 4.12 -24.44 -5.64
CA THR A 47 5.32 -23.66 -6.00
C THR A 47 5.52 -22.35 -5.20
N PHE A 48 6.69 -21.70 -5.39
CA PHE A 48 7.23 -20.57 -4.60
C PHE A 48 6.26 -19.37 -4.39
N ASP A 49 5.34 -19.12 -5.33
CA ASP A 49 4.35 -18.04 -5.23
C ASP A 49 3.09 -18.42 -4.43
N ALA A 50 2.80 -19.72 -4.29
CA ALA A 50 1.75 -20.24 -3.44
C ALA A 50 2.13 -20.26 -1.95
N TYR A 51 3.36 -19.87 -1.57
CA TYR A 51 3.78 -19.83 -0.16
C TYR A 51 3.26 -18.62 0.61
N LYS A 52 2.68 -17.63 -0.09
CA LYS A 52 1.79 -16.64 0.54
C LYS A 52 0.39 -17.20 0.80
N PHE A 53 0.05 -18.34 0.19
CA PHE A 53 -1.31 -18.71 -0.17
C PHE A 53 -1.97 -19.75 0.71
N VAL A 54 -1.43 -20.12 1.87
CA VAL A 54 -2.23 -21.00 2.71
C VAL A 54 -2.32 -20.65 4.19
N TRP A 55 -3.31 -19.80 4.44
CA TRP A 55 -4.22 -19.87 5.58
C TRP A 55 -4.91 -21.25 5.68
N TYR A 56 -4.14 -22.33 5.82
CA TYR A 56 -4.73 -23.60 6.20
C TYR A 56 -5.23 -23.50 7.64
N ARG A 57 -6.45 -24.00 7.87
CA ARG A 57 -6.82 -24.57 9.15
C ARG A 57 -5.73 -25.60 9.48
N ILE A 58 -4.79 -25.22 10.34
CA ILE A 58 -4.00 -26.21 11.07
C ILE A 58 -5.01 -27.14 11.73
N GLU A 59 -4.78 -28.45 11.70
CA GLU A 59 -5.66 -29.37 12.39
C GLU A 59 -5.62 -29.03 13.89
N GLU A 60 -6.68 -28.38 14.35
CA GLU A 60 -6.84 -28.07 15.75
C GLU A 60 -6.92 -29.39 16.51
N LYS A 61 -6.19 -29.49 17.63
CA LYS A 61 -6.35 -30.63 18.53
C LYS A 61 -7.83 -30.83 18.82
N ILE A 62 -8.31 -32.04 18.59
CA ILE A 62 -9.74 -32.36 18.65
C ILE A 62 -10.31 -31.98 20.02
N GLU A 63 -9.53 -32.22 21.09
CA GLU A 63 -9.90 -31.86 22.46
C GLU A 63 -10.07 -30.35 22.63
N LEU A 64 -9.16 -29.55 22.04
CA LEU A 64 -9.26 -28.09 22.09
C LEU A 64 -10.49 -27.60 21.33
N LYS A 65 -10.77 -28.18 20.16
CA LYS A 65 -11.95 -27.87 19.36
C LYS A 65 -13.24 -28.11 20.15
N ILE A 66 -13.36 -29.27 20.80
CA ILE A 66 -14.53 -29.62 21.62
C ILE A 66 -14.66 -28.64 22.80
N LYS A 67 -13.57 -28.39 23.54
CA LYS A 67 -13.55 -27.44 24.67
C LYS A 67 -14.01 -26.05 24.24
N ARG A 68 -13.40 -25.52 23.18
CA ARG A 68 -13.72 -24.20 22.64
C ARG A 68 -15.18 -24.14 22.22
N GLU A 69 -15.68 -25.13 21.49
CA GLU A 69 -17.06 -25.14 21.01
C GLU A 69 -18.08 -25.05 22.15
N ILE A 70 -17.84 -25.77 23.24
CA ILE A 70 -18.74 -25.79 24.40
C ILE A 70 -18.56 -24.52 25.24
N CYS A 71 -17.34 -24.07 25.47
CA CYS A 71 -17.06 -22.83 26.20
C CYS A 71 -17.71 -21.62 25.52
N LEU A 72 -17.52 -21.49 24.20
CA LEU A 72 -18.16 -20.43 23.41
C LEU A 72 -19.68 -20.53 23.48
N HIS A 73 -20.26 -21.73 23.43
CA HIS A 73 -21.71 -21.90 23.55
C HIS A 73 -22.25 -21.42 24.91
N ILE A 74 -21.59 -21.78 26.00
CA ILE A 74 -21.97 -21.37 27.36
C ILE A 74 -21.87 -19.85 27.49
N LEU A 75 -20.70 -19.29 27.15
CA LEU A 75 -20.45 -17.86 27.27
C LEU A 75 -21.35 -17.03 26.36
N TRP A 76 -21.58 -17.47 25.12
CA TRP A 76 -22.47 -16.79 24.16
C TRP A 76 -23.91 -16.70 24.70
N ASN A 77 -24.44 -17.77 25.28
CA ASN A 77 -25.78 -17.77 25.84
C ASN A 77 -25.94 -16.75 26.98
N ILE A 78 -24.94 -16.64 27.86
CA ILE A 78 -24.95 -15.69 28.98
C ILE A 78 -24.79 -14.25 28.46
N LEU A 79 -23.85 -14.01 27.53
CA LEU A 79 -23.60 -12.68 26.96
C LEU A 79 -24.79 -12.15 26.15
N LYS A 80 -25.50 -13.05 25.45
CA LYS A 80 -26.68 -12.71 24.65
C LYS A 80 -27.93 -12.50 25.50
N TYR A 81 -28.12 -13.32 26.53
CA TYR A 81 -29.31 -13.30 27.38
C TYR A 81 -28.95 -13.16 28.85
N PRO A 82 -28.30 -12.05 29.26
CA PRO A 82 -27.77 -11.91 30.62
C PRO A 82 -28.85 -11.98 31.71
N LYS A 83 -30.10 -11.60 31.38
CA LYS A 83 -31.21 -11.64 32.34
C LYS A 83 -31.92 -12.99 32.43
N ASN A 84 -31.58 -13.95 31.57
CA ASN A 84 -32.27 -15.22 31.52
C ASN A 84 -31.59 -16.26 32.43
N MET A 85 -32.24 -16.54 33.56
CA MET A 85 -31.75 -17.49 34.58
C MET A 85 -31.46 -18.89 34.03
N LYS A 86 -32.14 -19.31 32.93
CA LYS A 86 -31.92 -20.62 32.31
C LYS A 86 -30.46 -20.81 31.88
N TYR A 87 -29.80 -19.77 31.41
CA TYR A 87 -28.41 -19.85 30.95
C TYR A 87 -27.38 -19.64 32.08
N GLN A 88 -27.86 -19.40 33.30
CA GLN A 88 -27.03 -19.25 34.50
C GLN A 88 -26.95 -20.56 35.30
N GLN A 89 -27.59 -21.64 34.85
CA GLN A 89 -27.51 -22.96 35.46
C GLN A 89 -27.09 -23.99 34.40
N ILE A 90 -26.12 -24.83 34.73
CA ILE A 90 -25.62 -25.90 33.87
C ILE A 90 -25.62 -27.19 34.68
N SER A 91 -26.38 -28.19 34.24
CA SER A 91 -26.33 -29.48 34.91
C SER A 91 -25.04 -30.22 34.58
N THR A 92 -24.35 -30.74 35.60
CA THR A 92 -23.11 -31.51 35.39
C THR A 92 -23.37 -32.74 34.53
N LYS A 93 -24.51 -33.41 34.74
CA LYS A 93 -24.91 -34.57 33.92
C LYS A 93 -25.12 -34.18 32.47
N SER A 94 -25.89 -33.12 32.20
CA SER A 94 -26.13 -32.66 30.82
C SER A 94 -24.86 -32.19 30.12
N LEU A 95 -23.94 -31.55 30.84
CA LEU A 95 -22.63 -31.17 30.31
C LEU A 95 -21.80 -32.41 29.94
N TYR A 96 -21.71 -33.38 30.85
CA TYR A 96 -20.99 -34.64 30.61
C TYR A 96 -21.58 -35.42 29.43
N ASP A 97 -22.90 -35.55 29.35
CA ASP A 97 -23.59 -36.26 28.26
C ASP A 97 -23.33 -35.60 26.90
N ASN A 98 -23.35 -34.25 26.84
CA ASN A 98 -23.04 -33.49 25.62
C ASN A 98 -21.58 -33.66 25.20
N LEU A 99 -20.66 -33.55 26.16
CA LEU A 99 -19.24 -33.78 25.95
C LEU A 99 -18.97 -35.20 25.46
N LYS A 100 -19.53 -36.21 26.13
CA LYS A 100 -19.38 -37.62 25.77
C LYS A 100 -19.83 -37.88 24.35
N TRP A 101 -20.96 -37.31 23.94
CA TRP A 101 -21.44 -37.41 22.57
C TRP A 101 -20.49 -36.77 21.56
N LYS A 102 -19.98 -35.56 21.82
CA LYS A 102 -18.99 -34.89 20.95
C LYS A 102 -17.65 -35.62 20.89
N CYS A 103 -17.15 -36.10 22.02
CA CYS A 103 -15.90 -36.86 22.11
C CYS A 103 -16.01 -38.18 21.35
N TYR A 104 -17.15 -38.87 21.43
CA TYR A 104 -17.40 -40.08 20.65
C TYR A 104 -17.38 -39.82 19.13
N GLN A 105 -17.93 -38.69 18.68
CA GLN A 105 -17.94 -38.34 17.24
C GLN A 105 -16.55 -38.03 16.67
N LEU A 106 -15.62 -37.59 17.50
CA LEU A 106 -14.30 -37.12 17.07
C LEU A 106 -13.15 -37.96 17.65
N ASP A 107 -13.45 -39.10 18.26
CA ASP A 107 -12.47 -40.01 18.88
C ASP A 107 -11.55 -39.33 19.91
N ALA A 108 -12.13 -38.57 20.84
CA ALA A 108 -11.40 -37.81 21.87
C ALA A 108 -11.59 -38.38 23.29
N ASN A 109 -10.60 -38.15 24.16
CA ASN A 109 -10.68 -38.57 25.57
C ASN A 109 -11.62 -37.66 26.38
N ILE A 110 -12.73 -38.24 26.87
CA ILE A 110 -13.76 -37.53 27.64
C ILE A 110 -13.28 -37.09 29.03
N ASP A 111 -12.48 -37.89 29.72
CA ASP A 111 -12.17 -37.66 31.14
C ASP A 111 -11.30 -36.40 31.31
N GLU A 112 -10.29 -36.25 30.45
CA GLU A 112 -9.44 -35.06 30.42
C GLU A 112 -10.24 -33.79 30.08
N ILE A 113 -11.05 -33.85 29.01
CA ILE A 113 -11.87 -32.71 28.58
C ILE A 113 -12.87 -32.31 29.66
N PHE A 114 -13.47 -33.27 30.35
CA PHE A 114 -14.47 -32.97 31.37
C PHE A 114 -13.87 -32.26 32.58
N GLU A 115 -12.71 -32.68 33.08
CA GLU A 115 -12.02 -31.98 34.17
C GLU A 115 -11.57 -30.57 33.75
N ASP A 116 -11.06 -30.40 32.54
CA ASP A 116 -10.75 -29.08 31.98
C ASP A 116 -11.98 -28.17 31.92
N MET A 117 -13.14 -28.72 31.51
CA MET A 117 -14.38 -27.96 31.45
C MET A 117 -14.86 -27.49 32.83
N LYS A 118 -14.66 -28.28 33.89
CA LYS A 118 -14.94 -27.83 35.27
C LYS A 118 -14.05 -26.65 35.66
N CYS A 119 -12.77 -26.70 35.29
CA CYS A 119 -11.84 -25.58 35.51
C CYS A 119 -12.29 -24.31 34.76
N ASN A 120 -12.70 -24.45 33.49
CA ASN A 120 -13.20 -23.34 32.68
C ASN A 120 -14.48 -22.71 33.26
N LEU A 121 -15.41 -23.52 33.76
CA LEU A 121 -16.63 -23.01 34.42
C LEU A 121 -16.30 -22.16 35.66
N ARG A 122 -15.36 -22.60 36.50
CA ARG A 122 -14.85 -21.80 37.63
C ARG A 122 -14.20 -20.51 37.16
N GLU A 123 -13.40 -20.57 36.10
CA GLU A 123 -12.77 -19.38 35.49
C GLU A 123 -13.82 -18.35 35.07
N PHE A 124 -14.91 -18.80 34.44
CA PHE A 124 -16.03 -17.93 34.03
C PHE A 124 -16.76 -17.30 35.22
N GLY A 125 -16.71 -17.95 36.38
CA GLY A 125 -17.36 -17.51 37.62
C GLY A 125 -18.57 -18.35 38.02
N PHE A 126 -18.71 -19.57 37.49
CA PHE A 126 -19.70 -20.52 37.99
C PHE A 126 -19.24 -21.15 39.32
N GLU A 127 -20.19 -21.36 40.21
CA GLU A 127 -20.04 -22.06 41.47
C GLU A 127 -20.74 -23.41 41.40
N GLN A 128 -20.15 -24.44 42.01
CA GLN A 128 -20.72 -25.78 42.02
C GLN A 128 -21.55 -25.97 43.30
N SER A 129 -22.80 -26.42 43.17
CA SER A 129 -23.70 -26.72 44.28
C SER A 129 -24.59 -27.91 43.92
N ASN A 130 -24.72 -28.91 44.80
CA ASN A 130 -25.58 -30.10 44.61
C ASN A 130 -25.45 -30.72 43.20
N ASP A 131 -24.21 -30.99 42.79
CA ASP A 131 -23.86 -31.55 41.47
C ASP A 131 -24.21 -30.71 40.24
N ASP A 132 -24.64 -29.46 40.37
CA ASP A 132 -24.89 -28.54 39.26
C ASP A 132 -24.03 -27.27 39.37
N TRP A 133 -23.89 -26.54 38.26
CA TRP A 133 -23.12 -25.30 38.18
C TRP A 133 -24.06 -24.10 38.08
N TYR A 134 -23.82 -23.07 38.88
CA TYR A 134 -24.64 -21.87 38.96
C TYR A 134 -23.78 -20.61 38.81
N TYR A 135 -24.25 -19.65 38.02
CA TYR A 135 -23.66 -18.32 37.97
C TYR A 135 -24.28 -17.43 39.07
N PRO A 136 -23.49 -16.77 39.94
CA PRO A 136 -24.02 -16.00 41.07
C PRO A 136 -25.01 -14.90 40.67
N LYS A 137 -26.09 -14.75 41.47
CA LYS A 137 -27.12 -13.72 41.26
C LYS A 137 -26.65 -12.30 41.59
N SER A 138 -25.46 -12.13 42.17
CA SER A 138 -24.88 -10.83 42.56
C SER A 138 -24.57 -9.89 41.38
N GLY A 139 -24.83 -10.35 40.14
CA GLY A 139 -24.75 -9.56 38.92
C GLY A 139 -23.73 -10.13 37.94
N ILE A 140 -24.08 -10.17 36.66
CA ILE A 140 -23.17 -10.67 35.63
C ILE A 140 -21.95 -9.75 35.50
N GLN A 141 -20.76 -10.31 35.70
CA GLN A 141 -19.49 -9.63 35.45
C GLN A 141 -19.21 -9.59 33.95
N LEU A 142 -19.90 -8.70 33.23
CA LEU A 142 -19.88 -8.65 31.75
C LEU A 142 -18.46 -8.54 31.18
N LEU A 143 -17.60 -7.74 31.78
CA LEU A 143 -16.19 -7.61 31.38
C LEU A 143 -15.42 -8.91 31.56
N LYS A 144 -15.60 -9.61 32.69
CA LYS A 144 -14.93 -10.89 32.95
C LYS A 144 -15.37 -11.94 31.92
N LEU A 145 -16.68 -12.06 31.68
CA LEU A 145 -17.22 -12.98 30.66
C LEU A 145 -16.75 -12.63 29.25
N TRP A 146 -16.64 -11.34 28.93
CA TRP A 146 -16.10 -10.88 27.66
C TRP A 146 -14.63 -11.30 27.49
N GLU A 147 -13.78 -11.09 28.49
CA GLU A 147 -12.37 -11.52 28.42
C GLU A 147 -12.23 -13.05 28.31
N CYS A 148 -13.07 -13.81 29.03
CA CYS A 148 -13.14 -15.26 28.85
C CYS A 148 -13.58 -15.65 27.43
N TYR A 149 -14.58 -14.98 26.88
CA TYR A 149 -15.06 -15.25 25.52
C TYR A 149 -14.01 -14.91 24.47
N LYS A 150 -13.36 -13.76 24.61
CA LYS A 150 -12.24 -13.31 23.79
C LYS A 150 -11.07 -14.30 23.84
N LYS A 151 -10.72 -14.84 25.02
CA LYS A 151 -9.70 -15.90 25.17
C LYS A 151 -10.03 -17.09 24.27
N TRP A 152 -11.25 -17.63 24.34
CA TRP A 152 -11.66 -18.78 23.54
C TRP A 152 -11.82 -18.45 22.04
N ILE A 153 -12.29 -17.26 21.69
CA ILE A 153 -12.34 -16.82 20.29
C ILE A 153 -10.93 -16.71 19.71
N ASN A 154 -9.95 -16.21 20.48
CA ASN A 154 -8.56 -16.11 20.05
C ASN A 154 -7.86 -17.47 19.85
N GLU A 155 -8.44 -18.55 20.37
CA GLU A 155 -8.00 -19.92 20.07
C GLU A 155 -8.54 -20.43 18.71
N GLN A 156 -9.47 -19.73 18.07
CA GLN A 156 -9.83 -19.98 16.68
C GLN A 156 -8.62 -19.72 15.78
N ILE A 157 -8.43 -20.56 14.76
CA ILE A 157 -7.30 -20.47 13.82
C ILE A 157 -7.54 -19.31 12.85
N ILE A 158 -7.45 -18.09 13.36
CA ILE A 158 -7.61 -16.88 12.55
C ILE A 158 -6.57 -15.85 12.96
N TYR A 159 -5.62 -15.59 12.07
CA TYR A 159 -4.48 -14.73 12.33
C TYR A 159 -4.82 -13.23 12.24
N GLY A 160 -4.66 -12.50 13.35
CA GLY A 160 -4.65 -11.03 13.37
C GLY A 160 -6.04 -10.40 13.43
N MET A 161 -6.68 -10.45 14.61
CA MET A 161 -8.05 -9.95 14.80
C MET A 161 -8.12 -8.42 14.78
N VAL A 162 -9.08 -7.90 14.02
CA VAL A 162 -9.56 -6.53 14.23
C VAL A 162 -10.04 -6.43 15.67
N LYS A 163 -9.40 -5.59 16.49
CA LYS A 163 -9.78 -5.44 17.90
C LYS A 163 -10.92 -4.45 18.08
N ARG A 164 -10.94 -3.38 17.28
CA ARG A 164 -11.90 -2.29 17.40
C ARG A 164 -12.49 -1.90 16.06
N VAL A 165 -13.75 -1.49 16.06
CA VAL A 165 -14.46 -0.95 14.90
C VAL A 165 -15.34 0.21 15.32
N CYS A 166 -15.54 1.15 14.40
CA CYS A 166 -16.53 2.21 14.56
C CYS A 166 -17.78 1.84 13.74
N MET A 167 -18.92 1.61 14.41
CA MET A 167 -20.19 1.22 13.79
C MET A 167 -21.24 2.33 13.92
N LEU A 168 -22.02 2.55 12.87
CA LEU A 168 -23.14 3.50 12.89
C LEU A 168 -24.34 2.87 13.61
N LYS A 169 -24.81 3.53 14.67
CA LYS A 169 -25.97 3.08 15.42
C LYS A 169 -26.89 4.24 15.78
N LYS A 170 -28.15 4.18 15.33
CA LYS A 170 -29.16 5.22 15.57
C LYS A 170 -28.66 6.61 15.14
N GLY A 171 -28.03 6.69 13.97
CA GLY A 171 -27.47 7.93 13.41
C GLY A 171 -26.18 8.43 14.07
N LYS A 172 -25.60 7.70 15.03
CA LYS A 172 -24.35 8.07 15.70
C LYS A 172 -23.30 6.98 15.55
N TRP A 173 -22.09 7.39 15.18
CA TRP A 173 -20.91 6.54 15.13
C TRP A 173 -20.41 6.24 16.54
N LYS A 174 -20.08 4.98 16.81
CA LYS A 174 -19.61 4.53 18.12
C LYS A 174 -18.53 3.47 17.95
N ASP A 175 -17.53 3.53 18.82
CA ASP A 175 -16.48 2.53 18.89
C ASP A 175 -16.93 1.31 19.69
N TYR A 176 -16.56 0.16 19.18
CA TYR A 176 -16.81 -1.13 19.78
C TYR A 176 -15.54 -1.95 19.73
N GLU A 177 -15.28 -2.73 20.78
CA GLU A 177 -14.46 -3.91 20.64
C GLU A 177 -15.25 -4.97 19.86
N ILE A 178 -14.60 -5.71 18.95
CA ILE A 178 -15.28 -6.65 18.05
C ILE A 178 -14.67 -8.05 18.19
N LEU A 179 -15.54 -9.07 18.13
CA LEU A 179 -15.16 -10.48 18.09
C LEU A 179 -16.00 -11.20 17.02
N PHE A 180 -15.38 -12.14 16.31
CA PHE A 180 -16.03 -12.91 15.25
C PHE A 180 -16.24 -14.35 15.72
N ASP A 181 -17.49 -14.75 15.90
CA ASP A 181 -17.86 -16.12 16.25
C ASP A 181 -18.42 -16.84 15.02
N TYR A 182 -17.53 -17.57 14.33
CA TYR A 182 -17.89 -18.36 13.15
C TYR A 182 -18.74 -19.57 13.48
N GLN A 183 -18.65 -20.10 14.70
CA GLN A 183 -19.45 -21.24 15.15
C GLN A 183 -20.92 -20.83 15.31
N HIS A 184 -21.17 -19.67 15.92
CA HIS A 184 -22.52 -19.12 16.08
C HIS A 184 -22.92 -18.17 14.94
N ARG A 185 -22.08 -18.04 13.90
CA ARG A 185 -22.27 -17.17 12.73
C ARG A 185 -22.67 -15.73 13.13
N SER A 186 -22.00 -15.19 14.13
CA SER A 186 -22.31 -13.90 14.73
C SER A 186 -21.07 -13.05 14.97
N ILE A 187 -21.26 -11.73 14.90
CA ILE A 187 -20.25 -10.75 15.29
C ILE A 187 -20.68 -10.15 16.62
N LEU A 188 -19.82 -10.21 17.62
CA LEU A 188 -20.08 -9.63 18.94
C LEU A 188 -19.37 -8.29 19.04
N LEU A 189 -20.05 -7.32 19.63
CA LEU A 189 -19.57 -5.96 19.81
C LEU A 189 -19.70 -5.57 21.29
N LEU A 190 -18.63 -5.09 21.91
CA LEU A 190 -18.64 -4.54 23.25
C LEU A 190 -18.43 -3.03 23.20
N ASN A 191 -19.41 -2.27 23.68
CA ASN A 191 -19.24 -0.85 23.92
C ASN A 191 -18.43 -0.67 25.21
N THR A 192 -17.20 -0.16 25.08
CA THR A 192 -16.27 0.03 26.20
C THR A 192 -16.44 1.37 26.92
N ASN A 193 -17.42 2.20 26.54
CA ASN A 193 -17.74 3.43 27.26
C ASN A 193 -18.15 3.13 28.71
N LYS A 194 -17.42 3.73 29.65
CA LYS A 194 -17.44 3.43 31.10
C LYS A 194 -18.83 3.50 31.73
N ASP A 195 -19.72 4.35 31.21
CA ASP A 195 -21.02 4.61 31.84
C ASP A 195 -22.09 3.58 31.49
N LYS A 196 -21.94 2.83 30.39
CA LYS A 196 -22.93 1.83 29.91
C LYS A 196 -22.28 0.70 29.12
N LEU A 197 -21.57 -0.19 29.82
CA LEU A 197 -21.10 -1.46 29.28
C LEU A 197 -22.29 -2.25 28.70
N LYS A 198 -22.24 -2.51 27.40
CA LYS A 198 -23.30 -3.22 26.69
C LYS A 198 -22.70 -4.02 25.55
N THR A 199 -23.10 -5.28 25.48
CA THR A 199 -22.85 -6.16 24.34
C THR A 199 -23.93 -6.01 23.28
N GLU A 200 -23.53 -6.13 22.03
CA GLU A 200 -24.39 -6.23 20.86
C GLU A 200 -23.97 -7.43 20.04
N ILE A 201 -24.94 -8.06 19.38
CA ILE A 201 -24.70 -9.26 18.58
C ILE A 201 -25.33 -9.02 17.21
N LEU A 202 -24.50 -9.08 16.18
CA LEU A 202 -24.93 -9.04 14.79
C LEU A 202 -25.00 -10.49 14.31
N GLN A 203 -26.22 -10.98 14.06
CA GLN A 203 -26.42 -12.33 13.56
C GLN A 203 -26.25 -12.32 12.03
N VAL A 204 -25.07 -12.73 11.56
CA VAL A 204 -24.70 -12.67 10.13
C VAL A 204 -25.29 -13.84 9.34
N GLY A 205 -25.41 -15.00 9.99
CA GLY A 205 -25.96 -16.22 9.41
C GLY A 205 -26.77 -17.05 10.40
N ASN A 206 -27.34 -18.17 9.97
CA ASN A 206 -28.13 -19.04 10.83
C ASN A 206 -27.26 -20.11 11.52
N PRO A 207 -27.09 -20.07 12.85
CA PRO A 207 -26.23 -21.02 13.57
C PRO A 207 -26.78 -22.46 13.58
N LYS A 208 -28.07 -22.64 13.27
CA LYS A 208 -28.74 -23.95 13.26
C LYS A 208 -28.76 -24.60 11.88
N ARG A 209 -28.45 -23.85 10.82
CA ARG A 209 -28.37 -24.41 9.47
C ARG A 209 -26.92 -24.78 9.20
N LEU A 210 -26.68 -26.08 9.02
CA LEU A 210 -25.46 -26.60 8.39
C LEU A 210 -25.43 -26.28 6.87
N SER A 211 -26.48 -25.64 6.34
CA SER A 211 -26.59 -25.33 4.92
C SER A 211 -25.60 -24.25 4.51
N LEU A 212 -25.12 -24.38 3.28
CA LEU A 212 -24.39 -23.37 2.54
C LEU A 212 -25.07 -21.99 2.67
N GLU A 213 -24.29 -20.97 2.98
CA GLU A 213 -24.76 -19.60 3.06
C GLU A 213 -23.89 -18.70 2.17
N PHE A 214 -24.55 -18.00 1.26
CA PHE A 214 -23.95 -17.04 0.33
C PHE A 214 -24.46 -15.62 0.59
N ASN A 215 -25.22 -15.42 1.66
CA ASN A 215 -25.96 -14.20 1.95
C ASN A 215 -25.10 -13.09 2.58
N VAL A 216 -23.79 -13.30 2.73
CA VAL A 216 -22.91 -12.23 3.20
C VAL A 216 -22.56 -11.30 2.05
N HIS A 217 -23.17 -10.13 2.08
CA HIS A 217 -22.94 -9.07 1.11
C HIS A 217 -22.10 -7.96 1.75
N ILE A 218 -20.96 -7.65 1.12
CA ILE A 218 -20.05 -6.60 1.59
C ILE A 218 -19.94 -5.52 0.53
N ARG A 219 -20.44 -4.32 0.83
CA ARG A 219 -20.27 -3.14 -0.01
C ARG A 219 -19.21 -2.23 0.57
N TRP A 220 -18.32 -1.71 -0.28
CA TRP A 220 -17.40 -0.65 0.09
C TRP A 220 -17.92 0.70 -0.39
N TYR A 221 -17.56 1.74 0.34
CA TYR A 221 -17.62 3.13 -0.10
C TYR A 221 -16.60 3.94 0.70
N ASN A 222 -16.31 5.15 0.23
CA ASN A 222 -15.50 6.12 0.98
C ASN A 222 -16.43 7.27 1.38
N ASP A 223 -16.31 7.75 2.62
CA ASP A 223 -17.04 8.90 3.11
C ASP A 223 -16.10 10.09 3.29
N PHE A 224 -16.27 11.07 2.40
CA PHE A 224 -15.52 12.32 2.39
C PHE A 224 -16.40 13.52 2.81
N ASN A 225 -17.67 13.31 3.18
CA ASN A 225 -18.62 14.41 3.39
C ASN A 225 -18.26 15.28 4.59
N ALA A 226 -17.61 14.71 5.61
CA ALA A 226 -17.27 15.41 6.84
C ALA A 226 -15.83 15.96 6.81
N VAL A 227 -15.09 15.84 5.72
CA VAL A 227 -13.66 16.19 5.62
C VAL A 227 -13.39 17.63 6.07
N ASP A 228 -14.26 18.57 5.69
CA ASP A 228 -14.19 20.00 6.07
C ASP A 228 -14.33 20.26 7.58
N THR A 229 -14.86 19.29 8.34
CA THR A 229 -15.12 19.45 9.79
C THR A 229 -14.28 18.50 10.64
N THR A 230 -14.09 17.26 10.18
CA THR A 230 -13.40 16.22 10.95
C THR A 230 -11.93 16.07 10.58
N HIS A 231 -11.45 16.73 9.52
CA HIS A 231 -10.07 16.63 9.04
C HIS A 231 -9.66 15.17 8.77
N SER A 232 -10.59 14.37 8.26
CA SER A 232 -10.42 12.92 8.11
C SER A 232 -11.34 12.40 7.03
N LYS A 233 -10.79 11.54 6.17
CA LYS A 233 -11.56 10.72 5.25
C LYS A 233 -11.75 9.32 5.83
N TRP A 234 -12.92 8.75 5.62
CA TRP A 234 -13.29 7.45 6.18
C TRP A 234 -13.40 6.39 5.09
N THR A 235 -12.80 5.24 5.36
CA THR A 235 -13.03 4.02 4.60
C THR A 235 -14.22 3.29 5.21
N CYS A 236 -15.24 3.00 4.41
CA CYS A 236 -16.50 2.47 4.93
C CYS A 236 -16.86 1.12 4.32
N LEU A 237 -17.58 0.33 5.13
CA LEU A 237 -18.06 -1.00 4.80
C LEU A 237 -19.52 -1.12 5.22
N VAL A 238 -20.37 -1.64 4.33
CA VAL A 238 -21.74 -2.05 4.67
C VAL A 238 -21.83 -3.56 4.59
N LEU A 239 -22.15 -4.18 5.72
CA LEU A 239 -22.39 -5.61 5.85
C LEU A 239 -23.90 -5.89 5.79
N ASN A 240 -24.31 -6.80 4.92
CA ASN A 240 -25.69 -7.26 4.73
C ASN A 240 -26.70 -6.10 4.62
N HIS A 241 -26.30 -5.04 3.90
CA HIS A 241 -27.09 -3.83 3.64
C HIS A 241 -27.55 -3.03 4.89
N SER A 242 -27.14 -3.44 6.09
CA SER A 242 -27.74 -2.95 7.34
C SER A 242 -26.73 -2.39 8.32
N TRP A 243 -25.53 -3.00 8.40
CA TRP A 243 -24.52 -2.61 9.38
C TRP A 243 -23.42 -1.82 8.71
N HIS A 244 -23.32 -0.54 9.07
CA HIS A 244 -22.34 0.37 8.52
C HIS A 244 -21.16 0.49 9.49
N PHE A 245 -19.97 0.24 8.96
CA PHE A 245 -18.70 0.38 9.66
C PHE A 245 -17.86 1.43 8.95
N ARG A 246 -16.98 2.09 9.72
CA ARG A 246 -15.93 2.97 9.19
C ARG A 246 -14.61 2.77 9.93
N SER A 247 -13.51 3.03 9.23
CA SER A 247 -12.18 3.21 9.81
C SER A 247 -11.46 4.37 9.11
N ALA A 248 -10.44 4.93 9.77
CA ALA A 248 -9.54 5.92 9.20
C ALA A 248 -8.52 5.28 8.23
N GLU A 249 -8.26 3.97 8.36
CA GLU A 249 -7.25 3.26 7.58
C GLU A 249 -7.85 2.14 6.71
N TYR A 250 -7.41 2.05 5.46
CA TYR A 250 -7.92 1.04 4.53
C TYR A 250 -7.59 -0.39 4.98
N PHE A 251 -6.50 -0.58 5.72
CA PHE A 251 -6.09 -1.89 6.23
C PHE A 251 -7.15 -2.47 7.17
N ASP A 252 -7.78 -1.65 8.00
CA ASP A 252 -8.87 -2.09 8.87
C ASP A 252 -10.11 -2.50 8.07
N ARG A 253 -10.52 -1.70 7.07
CA ARG A 253 -11.63 -2.08 6.18
C ARG A 253 -11.34 -3.41 5.49
N LYS A 254 -10.12 -3.58 4.99
CA LYS A 254 -9.67 -4.82 4.34
C LYS A 254 -9.74 -6.00 5.31
N ARG A 255 -9.17 -5.88 6.51
CA ARG A 255 -9.19 -6.94 7.52
C ARG A 255 -10.62 -7.30 7.88
N LEU A 256 -11.43 -6.30 8.24
CA LEU A 256 -12.85 -6.47 8.53
C LEU A 256 -13.60 -7.16 7.37
N THR A 257 -13.32 -6.77 6.13
CA THR A 257 -13.87 -7.44 4.94
C THR A 257 -13.49 -8.92 4.92
N ASN A 258 -12.20 -9.24 5.05
CA ASN A 258 -11.73 -10.63 5.02
C ASN A 258 -12.39 -11.47 6.11
N PHE A 259 -12.48 -10.97 7.36
CA PHE A 259 -13.17 -11.64 8.46
C PHE A 259 -14.66 -11.84 8.16
N CYS A 260 -15.36 -10.82 7.66
CA CYS A 260 -16.75 -10.95 7.27
C CYS A 260 -16.94 -11.96 6.12
N SER A 261 -16.02 -12.02 5.17
CA SER A 261 -16.06 -12.95 4.04
C SER A 261 -15.91 -14.42 4.46
N GLU A 262 -15.31 -14.72 5.60
CA GLU A 262 -15.22 -16.09 6.15
C GLU A 262 -16.59 -16.67 6.55
N PHE A 263 -17.61 -15.83 6.73
CA PHE A 263 -18.97 -16.35 6.95
C PHE A 263 -19.57 -16.95 5.67
N ASN A 264 -19.12 -16.59 4.47
CA ASN A 264 -19.66 -17.15 3.23
C ASN A 264 -18.99 -18.47 2.84
N SER A 265 -19.77 -19.37 2.22
CA SER A 265 -19.27 -20.66 1.75
C SER A 265 -18.37 -20.53 0.51
N PHE A 266 -18.62 -19.55 -0.36
CA PHE A 266 -17.83 -19.29 -1.56
C PHE A 266 -17.20 -17.90 -1.53
N SER A 267 -15.93 -17.80 -1.93
CA SER A 267 -15.25 -16.51 -2.03
C SER A 267 -14.16 -16.50 -3.09
N VAL A 268 -13.98 -15.34 -3.71
CA VAL A 268 -12.86 -15.05 -4.62
C VAL A 268 -11.76 -14.33 -3.85
N ILE A 269 -10.57 -14.89 -3.89
CA ILE A 269 -9.33 -14.25 -3.47
C ILE A 269 -8.76 -13.52 -4.67
N TRP A 270 -8.48 -12.23 -4.54
CA TRP A 270 -7.84 -11.44 -5.60
C TRP A 270 -6.70 -10.60 -5.03
N LYS A 271 -5.76 -10.23 -5.90
CA LYS A 271 -4.51 -9.56 -5.53
C LYS A 271 -4.41 -8.21 -6.22
N ASP A 272 -3.89 -7.22 -5.52
CA ASP A 272 -3.43 -5.96 -6.08
C ASP A 272 -2.03 -5.68 -5.52
N CYS A 273 -1.02 -5.76 -6.39
CA CYS A 273 0.39 -5.75 -6.01
C CYS A 273 0.68 -6.76 -4.88
N THR A 274 1.05 -6.33 -3.68
CA THR A 274 1.33 -7.21 -2.54
C THR A 274 0.11 -7.44 -1.64
N ILE A 275 -1.05 -6.88 -1.96
CA ILE A 275 -2.21 -6.84 -1.06
C ILE A 275 -3.28 -7.82 -1.57
N MET A 276 -3.60 -8.83 -0.75
CA MET A 276 -4.67 -9.79 -1.03
C MET A 276 -6.01 -9.33 -0.44
N PHE A 277 -7.10 -9.58 -1.15
CA PHE A 277 -8.47 -9.30 -0.72
C PHE A 277 -9.33 -10.55 -0.87
N LYS A 278 -10.35 -10.67 -0.02
CA LYS A 278 -11.33 -11.77 -0.08
C LYS A 278 -12.73 -11.23 -0.35
N GLU A 279 -13.28 -11.61 -1.49
CA GLU A 279 -14.59 -11.19 -1.96
C GLU A 279 -15.62 -12.32 -1.79
N PRO A 280 -16.67 -12.14 -0.96
CA PRO A 280 -17.73 -13.12 -0.84
C PRO A 280 -18.69 -13.00 -2.03
N LEU A 281 -18.85 -14.08 -2.80
CA LEU A 281 -19.72 -14.11 -3.97
C LEU A 281 -20.70 -15.28 -3.90
N ASP A 282 -21.90 -15.11 -4.44
CA ASP A 282 -22.85 -16.21 -4.60
C ASP A 282 -22.69 -16.84 -5.98
N PRO A 283 -22.13 -18.07 -6.07
CA PRO A 283 -21.80 -18.67 -7.35
C PRO A 283 -23.05 -19.02 -8.17
N PHE A 284 -24.23 -19.12 -7.56
CA PHE A 284 -25.47 -19.48 -8.23
C PHE A 284 -26.17 -18.29 -8.92
N PHE A 285 -25.82 -17.06 -8.54
CA PHE A 285 -26.46 -15.85 -9.07
C PHE A 285 -25.51 -14.87 -9.77
N ILE A 286 -24.20 -15.09 -9.67
CA ILE A 286 -23.22 -14.21 -10.28
C ILE A 286 -22.55 -14.84 -11.50
N THR A 287 -22.46 -14.08 -12.58
CA THR A 287 -21.69 -14.43 -13.77
C THR A 287 -20.23 -14.01 -13.60
N LEU A 288 -19.33 -14.59 -14.40
CA LEU A 288 -17.92 -14.19 -14.42
C LEU A 288 -17.76 -12.69 -14.65
N LYS A 289 -18.48 -12.13 -15.63
CA LYS A 289 -18.50 -10.69 -15.94
C LYS A 289 -18.90 -9.83 -14.75
N ARG A 290 -20.02 -10.17 -14.09
CA ARG A 290 -20.52 -9.42 -12.93
C ARG A 290 -19.55 -9.51 -11.76
N GLY A 291 -18.94 -10.68 -11.53
CA GLY A 291 -17.91 -10.85 -10.52
C GLY A 291 -16.70 -9.95 -10.79
N MET A 292 -16.18 -9.96 -12.01
CA MET A 292 -15.04 -9.11 -12.41
C MET A 292 -15.36 -7.61 -12.26
N GLN A 293 -16.55 -7.18 -12.68
CA GLN A 293 -17.00 -5.81 -12.52
C GLN A 293 -17.11 -5.39 -11.04
N GLN A 294 -17.52 -6.31 -10.15
CA GLN A 294 -17.52 -6.03 -8.70
C GLN A 294 -16.10 -5.83 -8.16
N LEU A 295 -15.14 -6.64 -8.61
CA LEU A 295 -13.73 -6.49 -8.21
C LEU A 295 -13.13 -5.18 -8.73
N GLU A 296 -13.41 -4.81 -9.98
CA GLU A 296 -12.98 -3.54 -10.58
C GLU A 296 -13.49 -2.35 -9.74
N ASN A 297 -14.78 -2.32 -9.43
CA ASN A 297 -15.39 -1.27 -8.60
C ASN A 297 -14.75 -1.19 -7.21
N LYS A 298 -14.50 -2.34 -6.56
CA LYS A 298 -13.83 -2.36 -5.24
C LYS A 298 -12.39 -1.89 -5.30
N MET A 299 -11.67 -2.28 -6.35
CA MET A 299 -10.30 -1.83 -6.59
C MET A 299 -10.27 -0.31 -6.80
N GLN A 300 -11.21 0.25 -7.57
CA GLN A 300 -11.34 1.70 -7.73
C GLN A 300 -11.59 2.42 -6.40
N ILE A 301 -12.56 1.95 -5.61
CA ILE A 301 -12.86 2.53 -4.28
C ILE A 301 -11.64 2.47 -3.35
N TYR A 302 -10.90 1.36 -3.39
CA TYR A 302 -9.67 1.20 -2.64
C TYR A 302 -8.58 2.19 -3.09
N LYS A 303 -8.28 2.24 -4.39
CA LYS A 303 -7.24 3.10 -4.95
C LYS A 303 -7.56 4.59 -4.79
N GLN A 304 -8.83 4.98 -4.91
CA GLN A 304 -9.29 6.34 -4.64
C GLN A 304 -9.03 6.74 -3.19
N PHE A 305 -9.28 5.85 -2.23
CA PHE A 305 -9.02 6.15 -0.82
C PHE A 305 -7.53 6.29 -0.54
N THR A 306 -6.72 5.33 -0.99
CA THR A 306 -5.29 5.26 -0.65
C THR A 306 -4.46 6.31 -1.39
N PHE A 307 -4.75 6.54 -2.66
CA PHE A 307 -3.90 7.34 -3.55
C PHE A 307 -4.61 8.52 -4.22
N GLY A 308 -5.91 8.74 -3.96
CA GLY A 308 -6.69 9.75 -4.67
C GLY A 308 -6.96 9.43 -6.15
N THR A 309 -6.55 8.24 -6.63
CA THR A 309 -6.72 7.84 -8.04
C THR A 309 -8.15 7.37 -8.28
N ASP A 310 -8.91 8.12 -9.06
CA ASP A 310 -10.33 7.90 -9.35
C ASP A 310 -10.58 7.45 -10.80
N GLU A 311 -9.58 7.51 -11.66
CA GLU A 311 -9.73 7.25 -13.08
C GLU A 311 -9.07 5.93 -13.50
N LEU A 312 -9.85 5.03 -14.12
CA LEU A 312 -9.36 3.76 -14.66
C LEU A 312 -8.56 3.98 -15.96
N ILE A 313 -7.35 3.40 -16.01
CA ILE A 313 -6.55 3.26 -17.23
C ILE A 313 -6.89 1.93 -17.92
N PHE A 314 -6.82 0.82 -17.17
CA PHE A 314 -7.27 -0.49 -17.63
C PHE A 314 -7.54 -1.42 -16.45
N PHE A 315 -8.42 -2.41 -16.69
CA PHE A 315 -8.65 -3.55 -15.82
C PHE A 315 -8.56 -4.81 -16.68
N LYS A 316 -7.72 -5.76 -16.28
CA LYS A 316 -7.48 -7.02 -17.00
C LYS A 316 -7.54 -8.18 -16.02
N TYR A 317 -7.86 -9.35 -16.54
CA TYR A 317 -7.79 -10.61 -15.80
C TYR A 317 -7.18 -11.69 -16.69
N GLU A 318 -6.39 -12.56 -16.08
CA GLU A 318 -5.69 -13.65 -16.75
C GLU A 318 -6.34 -14.96 -16.33
N LEU A 319 -7.34 -15.39 -17.12
CA LEU A 319 -8.20 -16.54 -16.79
C LEU A 319 -7.40 -17.83 -16.58
N ASP A 320 -6.32 -18.02 -17.34
CA ASP A 320 -5.40 -19.14 -17.28
C ASP A 320 -4.52 -19.12 -16.02
N LYS A 321 -4.28 -17.95 -15.42
CA LYS A 321 -3.53 -17.78 -14.16
C LYS A 321 -4.42 -17.77 -12.92
N CYS A 322 -5.74 -17.83 -13.08
CA CYS A 322 -6.65 -18.07 -11.95
C CYS A 322 -6.39 -19.46 -11.35
N GLU A 323 -6.71 -19.65 -10.07
CA GLU A 323 -6.58 -20.94 -9.39
C GLU A 323 -7.93 -21.37 -8.78
N PRO A 324 -8.57 -22.43 -9.28
CA PRO A 324 -8.19 -23.19 -10.48
C PRO A 324 -8.38 -22.37 -11.77
N GLY A 325 -7.62 -22.72 -12.80
CA GLY A 325 -7.64 -22.03 -14.10
C GLY A 325 -9.03 -22.02 -14.72
N ILE A 326 -9.42 -20.87 -15.26
CA ILE A 326 -10.68 -20.69 -15.98
C ILE A 326 -10.37 -20.84 -17.48
N PRO A 327 -10.99 -21.80 -18.20
CA PRO A 327 -10.77 -21.94 -19.63
C PRO A 327 -11.10 -20.67 -20.43
N ALA A 328 -10.22 -20.28 -21.34
CA ALA A 328 -10.36 -19.04 -22.12
C ALA A 328 -11.56 -19.03 -23.08
N ASN A 329 -12.17 -20.19 -23.36
CA ASN A 329 -13.37 -20.33 -24.20
C ASN A 329 -14.68 -20.14 -23.42
N ILE A 330 -14.63 -19.96 -22.09
CA ILE A 330 -15.83 -19.69 -21.29
C ILE A 330 -16.34 -18.29 -21.59
N GLY A 331 -17.61 -18.19 -21.98
CA GLY A 331 -18.27 -16.90 -22.17
C GLY A 331 -18.41 -16.14 -20.86
N GLU A 332 -18.19 -14.82 -20.85
CA GLU A 332 -18.20 -13.99 -19.64
C GLU A 332 -19.57 -13.99 -18.91
N GLU A 333 -20.65 -14.31 -19.62
CA GLU A 333 -22.00 -14.42 -19.07
C GLU A 333 -22.26 -15.78 -18.37
N THR A 334 -21.27 -16.67 -18.31
CA THR A 334 -21.37 -17.95 -17.59
C THR A 334 -21.43 -17.73 -16.08
N LEU A 335 -22.33 -18.43 -15.39
CA LEU A 335 -22.44 -18.42 -13.93
C LEU A 335 -21.20 -19.06 -13.30
N LEU A 336 -20.75 -18.53 -12.16
CA LEU A 336 -19.61 -19.12 -11.45
C LEU A 336 -19.88 -20.56 -11.00
N HIS A 337 -21.15 -20.89 -10.72
CA HIS A 337 -21.57 -22.27 -10.47
C HIS A 337 -21.14 -23.19 -11.60
N ASP A 338 -21.40 -22.84 -12.86
CA ASP A 338 -21.08 -23.68 -14.00
C ASP A 338 -19.58 -23.82 -14.24
N ILE A 339 -18.79 -22.81 -13.82
CA ILE A 339 -17.33 -22.85 -13.89
C ILE A 339 -16.77 -23.81 -12.82
N TYR A 340 -17.32 -23.80 -11.61
CA TYR A 340 -16.69 -24.42 -10.44
C TYR A 340 -17.39 -25.65 -9.86
N LYS A 341 -18.57 -26.03 -10.34
CA LYS A 341 -19.39 -27.14 -9.79
C LYS A 341 -18.72 -28.50 -9.74
N HIS A 342 -17.70 -28.72 -10.56
CA HIS A 342 -16.98 -30.01 -10.64
C HIS A 342 -15.78 -30.10 -9.70
N LEU A 343 -15.48 -29.04 -8.94
CA LEU A 343 -14.37 -29.03 -8.00
C LEU A 343 -14.71 -29.73 -6.68
N PRO A 344 -13.73 -30.39 -6.05
CA PRO A 344 -13.91 -30.96 -4.71
C PRO A 344 -14.40 -29.91 -3.71
N HIS A 345 -15.29 -30.32 -2.81
CA HIS A 345 -15.86 -29.48 -1.76
C HIS A 345 -16.74 -28.31 -2.23
N TYR A 346 -16.98 -28.14 -3.53
CA TYR A 346 -17.95 -27.17 -4.04
C TYR A 346 -19.33 -27.40 -3.37
N PRO A 347 -20.04 -26.34 -2.96
CA PRO A 347 -19.72 -24.91 -3.13
C PRO A 347 -18.98 -24.26 -1.95
N ILE A 348 -18.44 -25.04 -1.00
CA ILE A 348 -17.56 -24.53 0.05
C ILE A 348 -16.14 -24.42 -0.54
N LEU A 349 -15.88 -23.32 -1.23
CA LEU A 349 -14.67 -23.17 -2.05
C LEU A 349 -14.12 -21.74 -1.99
N GLN A 350 -12.78 -21.65 -1.98
CA GLN A 350 -12.08 -20.40 -2.22
C GLN A 350 -11.31 -20.54 -3.53
N VAL A 351 -11.52 -19.59 -4.44
CA VAL A 351 -10.82 -19.56 -5.74
C VAL A 351 -9.99 -18.29 -5.82
N ARG A 352 -8.86 -18.33 -6.51
CA ARG A 352 -8.00 -17.17 -6.76
C ARG A 352 -8.27 -16.63 -8.15
N TRP A 353 -8.53 -15.34 -8.27
CA TRP A 353 -8.56 -14.63 -9.54
C TRP A 353 -7.35 -13.72 -9.67
N GLU A 354 -6.65 -13.84 -10.80
CA GLU A 354 -5.56 -12.96 -11.14
C GLU A 354 -6.10 -11.76 -11.91
N VAL A 355 -6.13 -10.61 -11.26
CA VAL A 355 -6.65 -9.35 -11.79
C VAL A 355 -5.58 -8.28 -11.71
N ILE A 356 -5.51 -7.43 -12.73
CA ILE A 356 -4.57 -6.32 -12.79
C ILE A 356 -5.34 -5.06 -13.14
N GLY A 357 -5.31 -4.10 -12.21
CA GLY A 357 -5.95 -2.80 -12.39
C GLY A 357 -4.95 -1.65 -12.35
N ALA A 358 -5.17 -0.70 -13.23
CA ALA A 358 -4.38 0.50 -13.37
C ALA A 358 -5.25 1.73 -13.23
N PHE A 359 -4.89 2.62 -12.30
CA PHE A 359 -5.62 3.84 -12.03
C PHE A 359 -4.69 5.05 -12.00
N MET A 360 -5.24 6.23 -12.25
CA MET A 360 -4.59 7.52 -12.15
C MET A 360 -5.49 8.54 -11.47
N VAL A 361 -4.90 9.64 -11.02
CA VAL A 361 -5.64 10.81 -10.52
C VAL A 361 -6.20 11.55 -11.73
N SER A 362 -7.51 11.79 -11.74
CA SER A 362 -8.16 12.59 -12.77
C SER A 362 -7.58 14.01 -12.81
N TYR A 363 -7.51 14.59 -14.00
CA TYR A 363 -6.84 15.89 -14.23
C TYR A 363 -7.32 16.99 -13.27
N LYS A 364 -8.62 17.03 -12.95
CA LYS A 364 -9.22 18.01 -12.03
C LYS A 364 -8.65 18.00 -10.60
N TYR A 365 -8.09 16.88 -10.15
CA TYR A 365 -7.49 16.73 -8.81
C TYR A 365 -5.97 16.76 -8.86
N THR A 366 -5.39 17.21 -9.97
CA THR A 366 -3.95 17.38 -10.12
C THR A 366 -3.51 18.82 -9.90
N ILE A 367 -2.24 18.97 -9.56
CA ILE A 367 -1.57 20.26 -9.40
C ILE A 367 -0.53 20.44 -10.49
N GLY A 368 -0.45 21.67 -11.02
CA GLY A 368 0.62 22.03 -11.96
C GLY A 368 1.95 22.15 -11.23
N ILE A 369 3.03 22.08 -12.00
CA ILE A 369 4.41 22.26 -11.48
C ILE A 369 4.89 23.71 -11.66
N ASP A 370 4.12 24.51 -12.41
CA ASP A 370 4.38 25.94 -12.56
C ASP A 370 4.35 26.64 -11.21
N ARG A 371 5.25 27.62 -11.06
CA ARG A 371 5.41 28.45 -9.87
C ARG A 371 4.08 29.11 -9.52
N ILE A 372 3.32 28.48 -8.64
CA ILE A 372 2.30 29.21 -7.90
C ILE A 372 3.10 30.23 -7.10
N ASN A 373 2.90 31.52 -7.38
CA ASN A 373 3.30 32.58 -6.47
C ASN A 373 2.51 32.31 -5.18
N LEU A 374 3.04 31.44 -4.32
CA LEU A 374 2.48 31.16 -3.01
C LEU A 374 2.32 32.52 -2.35
N ALA A 375 1.07 32.91 -2.09
CA ALA A 375 0.80 34.14 -1.36
C ALA A 375 1.61 34.07 -0.06
N GLN A 376 2.32 35.15 0.27
CA GLN A 376 3.02 35.32 1.54
C GLN A 376 1.98 35.38 2.67
N ASN A 377 1.34 34.26 2.99
CA ASN A 377 0.35 34.19 4.05
C ASN A 377 0.74 33.13 5.07
N VAL A 378 0.61 33.58 6.32
CA VAL A 378 1.07 32.99 7.58
C VAL A 378 2.59 33.06 7.75
N ASN A 379 3.04 34.14 8.39
CA ASN A 379 4.27 34.14 9.20
C ASN A 379 4.13 33.01 10.24
N LEU A 380 4.55 31.80 9.88
CA LEU A 380 4.99 30.83 10.84
C LEU A 380 6.34 31.35 11.32
N ASP A 381 6.33 32.17 12.38
CA ASP A 381 7.53 32.70 13.05
C ASP A 381 8.40 31.52 13.50
N THR A 382 9.23 31.02 12.59
CA THR A 382 10.14 29.92 12.83
C THR A 382 11.52 30.53 12.80
N GLU A 383 12.05 30.87 13.98
CA GLU A 383 13.46 31.20 14.12
C GLU A 383 14.28 30.06 13.48
N PHE A 384 15.05 30.40 12.44
CA PHE A 384 15.99 29.48 11.83
C PHE A 384 17.05 29.16 12.88
N TYR A 385 16.90 28.05 13.59
CA TYR A 385 17.95 27.52 14.44
C TYR A 385 19.02 26.94 13.52
N PRO A 386 20.21 27.57 13.40
CA PRO A 386 21.34 26.94 12.73
C PRO A 386 21.79 25.84 13.70
N SER A 387 21.14 24.68 13.62
CA SER A 387 21.44 23.56 14.50
C SER A 387 22.88 23.11 14.27
N MET A 388 23.53 22.82 15.40
CA MET A 388 24.88 22.27 15.58
C MET A 388 25.41 21.49 14.37
N THR A 389 26.68 21.71 14.02
CA THR A 389 27.50 20.95 13.06
C THR A 389 26.78 19.71 12.51
N LYS A 390 25.97 19.90 11.45
CA LYS A 390 25.26 18.80 10.82
C LYS A 390 26.28 17.72 10.48
N PRO A 391 26.06 16.45 10.88
CA PRO A 391 26.93 15.36 10.49
C PRO A 391 27.00 15.27 8.96
N LYS A 392 28.09 14.72 8.43
CA LYS A 392 28.25 14.47 7.00
C LYS A 392 27.10 13.57 6.52
N PHE A 393 26.15 14.15 5.79
CA PHE A 393 24.95 13.47 5.29
C PHE A 393 25.22 12.99 3.85
N ASN A 394 25.22 11.66 3.65
CA ASN A 394 25.30 11.04 2.33
C ASN A 394 24.07 10.14 2.13
N PRO A 395 23.10 10.52 1.28
CA PRO A 395 21.87 9.75 1.08
C PRO A 395 22.04 8.56 0.13
N LEU A 396 23.21 8.35 -0.46
CA LEU A 396 23.46 7.28 -1.42
C LEU A 396 23.74 5.96 -0.70
N LEU A 397 23.11 4.87 -1.16
CA LEU A 397 23.38 3.53 -0.66
C LEU A 397 24.57 2.92 -1.43
N TYR A 398 25.45 2.21 -0.74
CA TYR A 398 26.55 1.46 -1.38
C TYR A 398 26.20 -0.03 -1.56
N GLU A 399 26.72 -0.67 -2.61
CA GLU A 399 26.47 -2.09 -2.93
C GLU A 399 26.78 -3.03 -1.76
N CYS A 400 27.87 -2.78 -1.03
CA CYS A 400 28.28 -3.58 0.13
C CYS A 400 27.26 -3.53 1.29
N ASP A 401 26.41 -2.50 1.34
CA ASP A 401 25.48 -2.25 2.42
C ASP A 401 24.03 -2.65 2.11
N VAL A 402 23.73 -3.06 0.87
CA VAL A 402 22.37 -3.49 0.46
C VAL A 402 21.83 -4.59 1.37
N ARG A 403 22.70 -5.52 1.81
CA ARG A 403 22.32 -6.61 2.73
C ARG A 403 21.90 -6.09 4.11
N LYS A 404 22.55 -5.03 4.60
CA LYS A 404 22.22 -4.40 5.89
C LYS A 404 20.82 -3.79 5.82
N LEU A 405 20.54 -3.01 4.77
CA LEU A 405 19.23 -2.39 4.56
C LEU A 405 18.12 -3.43 4.45
N LYS A 406 18.31 -4.48 3.63
CA LYS A 406 17.36 -5.59 3.48
C LYS A 406 17.06 -6.32 4.80
N ALA A 407 18.08 -6.53 5.64
CA ALA A 407 17.89 -7.20 6.92
C ALA A 407 17.02 -6.35 7.88
N ILE A 408 17.17 -5.02 7.83
CA ILE A 408 16.47 -4.09 8.73
C ILE A 408 14.97 -4.09 8.47
N GLU A 409 14.59 -3.98 7.20
CA GLU A 409 13.19 -3.86 6.76
C GLU A 409 12.41 -5.19 6.81
N SER A 410 13.11 -6.33 6.76
CA SER A 410 12.47 -7.66 6.74
C SER A 410 11.79 -8.12 8.05
N ILE A 411 11.78 -7.30 9.09
CA ILE A 411 11.30 -7.68 10.45
C ILE A 411 9.91 -7.12 10.76
N GLU A 412 9.32 -6.33 9.87
CA GLU A 412 8.23 -5.44 10.23
C GLU A 412 6.85 -6.13 10.30
N LYS A 413 6.25 -6.06 11.49
CA LYS A 413 4.80 -6.10 11.66
C LYS A 413 4.35 -4.67 11.89
N MET A 414 3.48 -4.16 11.03
CA MET A 414 2.69 -2.97 11.36
C MET A 414 1.72 -3.32 12.49
N GLU A 415 1.78 -2.54 13.56
CA GLU A 415 0.89 -2.65 14.71
C GLU A 415 -0.48 -2.03 14.42
N GLU A 416 -1.51 -2.43 15.18
CA GLU A 416 -2.91 -2.12 14.93
C GLU A 416 -3.37 -0.85 15.68
N TYR A 417 -2.70 0.28 15.45
CA TYR A 417 -2.97 1.50 16.19
C TYR A 417 -3.14 2.69 15.26
N ASP A 418 -3.72 3.77 15.81
CA ASP A 418 -3.85 5.04 15.11
C ASP A 418 -2.47 5.54 14.64
N SER A 419 -2.29 5.66 13.33
CA SER A 419 -1.02 6.07 12.71
C SER A 419 -0.50 7.42 13.23
N LEU A 420 -1.37 8.39 13.53
CA LEU A 420 -0.95 9.69 14.08
C LEU A 420 -0.47 9.53 15.53
N GLN A 421 -1.19 8.73 16.32
CA GLN A 421 -0.81 8.42 17.70
C GLN A 421 0.55 7.72 17.76
N LEU A 422 0.78 6.74 16.87
CA LEU A 422 2.04 6.02 16.74
C LEU A 422 3.20 6.92 16.36
N LEU A 423 2.99 7.78 15.36
CA LEU A 423 3.99 8.76 14.93
C LEU A 423 4.38 9.69 16.08
N LEU A 424 3.41 10.32 16.74
CA LEU A 424 3.70 11.25 17.84
C LEU A 424 4.32 10.55 19.05
N HIS A 425 3.94 9.30 19.32
CA HIS A 425 4.58 8.48 20.36
C HIS A 425 6.07 8.26 20.04
N GLU A 426 6.40 7.86 18.82
CA GLU A 426 7.78 7.66 18.34
C GLU A 426 8.62 8.94 18.45
N ILE A 427 8.05 10.10 18.08
CA ILE A 427 8.75 11.40 18.23
C ILE A 427 9.07 11.68 19.70
N ILE A 428 8.15 11.38 20.63
CA ILE A 428 8.36 11.58 22.08
C ILE A 428 9.38 10.59 22.64
N GLU A 429 9.34 9.34 22.19
CA GLU A 429 10.27 8.27 22.54
C GLU A 429 11.70 8.66 22.17
N ASN A 430 11.87 9.22 20.97
CA ASN A 430 13.16 9.69 20.46
C ASN A 430 13.62 11.04 21.06
N GLY A 431 12.88 11.62 22.01
CA GLY A 431 13.31 12.80 22.75
C GLY A 431 12.92 14.14 22.12
N TYR A 432 12.09 14.13 21.07
CA TYR A 432 11.69 15.32 20.29
C TYR A 432 10.32 15.88 20.68
N LEU A 433 9.95 15.77 21.96
CA LEU A 433 8.72 16.38 22.47
C LEU A 433 8.65 17.90 22.18
N CYS A 434 9.79 18.60 22.07
CA CYS A 434 9.81 20.02 21.67
C CYS A 434 9.19 20.30 20.31
N ASP A 435 9.28 19.36 19.38
CA ASP A 435 8.86 19.59 17.99
C ASP A 435 7.33 19.51 17.83
N ILE A 436 6.64 18.98 18.84
CA ILE A 436 5.19 18.73 18.81
C ILE A 436 4.40 19.58 19.82
N ILE A 437 5.07 20.42 20.60
CA ILE A 437 4.48 21.36 21.58
C ILE A 437 4.93 22.80 21.28
N THR A 438 4.27 23.79 21.87
CA THR A 438 4.75 25.17 21.82
C THR A 438 6.01 25.27 22.67
N TYR A 439 7.12 25.63 22.04
CA TYR A 439 8.40 25.76 22.70
C TYR A 439 8.36 26.94 23.69
N GLN A 440 8.43 26.64 24.98
CA GLN A 440 8.63 27.65 26.01
C GLN A 440 10.13 27.73 26.32
N TYR A 441 10.79 28.82 25.89
CA TYR A 441 12.21 29.02 26.13
C TYR A 441 12.49 29.08 27.63
N THR A 442 13.27 28.12 28.13
CA THR A 442 13.78 28.12 29.49
C THR A 442 15.28 27.85 29.44
N LYS A 443 16.09 28.79 29.95
CA LYS A 443 17.56 28.63 30.02
C LYS A 443 17.98 27.50 30.98
N ASN A 444 17.09 27.09 31.89
CA ASN A 444 17.35 26.07 32.89
C ASN A 444 16.98 24.67 32.38
N LYS A 445 17.99 23.80 32.22
CA LYS A 445 17.83 22.40 31.79
C LYS A 445 16.94 21.58 32.74
N GLN A 446 16.93 21.89 34.04
CA GLN A 446 16.10 21.19 35.03
C GLN A 446 14.62 21.56 34.89
N GLU A 447 14.31 22.84 34.69
CA GLU A 447 12.94 23.32 34.46
C GLU A 447 12.34 22.71 33.19
N LYS A 448 13.11 22.66 32.09
CA LYS A 448 12.69 21.98 30.85
C LYS A 448 12.36 20.50 31.09
N LYS A 449 13.19 19.80 31.87
CA LYS A 449 12.97 18.38 32.20
C LYS A 449 11.71 18.18 33.06
N HIS A 450 11.45 19.11 33.99
CA HIS A 450 10.24 19.09 34.82
C HIS A 450 8.97 19.36 33.99
N LEU A 451 9.01 20.36 33.09
CA LEU A 451 7.93 20.67 32.16
C LEU A 451 7.60 19.46 31.28
N TYR A 452 8.61 18.82 30.68
CA TYR A 452 8.41 17.64 29.83
C TYR A 452 7.79 16.48 30.60
N LYS A 453 8.21 16.26 31.86
CA LYS A 453 7.61 15.24 32.72
C LYS A 453 6.12 15.54 32.98
N LYS A 454 5.78 16.80 33.26
CA LYS A 454 4.40 17.26 33.46
C LYS A 454 3.55 17.05 32.20
N ILE A 455 4.07 17.43 31.03
CA ILE A 455 3.38 17.24 29.74
C ILE A 455 3.16 15.75 29.45
N LYS A 456 4.20 14.91 29.59
CA LYS A 456 4.09 13.45 29.42
C LYS A 456 3.01 12.84 30.32
N GLN A 457 2.87 13.33 31.55
CA GLN A 457 1.79 12.91 32.45
C GLN A 457 0.41 13.34 31.94
N GLN A 458 0.25 14.59 31.49
CA GLN A 458 -1.02 15.11 30.99
C GLN A 458 -1.52 14.42 29.72
N ILE A 459 -0.60 13.98 28.85
CA ILE A 459 -0.93 13.23 27.63
C ILE A 459 -0.89 11.70 27.84
N HIS A 460 -0.74 11.24 29.09
CA HIS A 460 -0.70 9.81 29.44
C HIS A 460 0.36 9.00 28.66
N TYR A 461 1.51 9.61 28.36
CA TYR A 461 2.60 8.96 27.65
C TYR A 461 3.07 7.70 28.40
N ASN A 462 3.06 6.57 27.71
CA ASN A 462 3.58 5.30 28.19
C ASN A 462 4.56 4.75 27.17
N GLU A 463 5.83 4.63 27.54
CA GLU A 463 6.91 4.19 26.65
C GLU A 463 6.63 2.83 25.98
N ASN A 464 5.99 1.91 26.70
CA ASN A 464 5.73 0.55 26.21
C ASN A 464 4.34 0.37 25.59
N ASN A 465 3.50 1.41 25.59
CA ASN A 465 2.13 1.31 25.08
C ASN A 465 1.69 2.61 24.39
N PRO A 466 1.78 2.70 23.06
CA PRO A 466 1.38 3.87 22.31
C PRO A 466 -0.12 4.17 22.41
N GLU A 467 -0.99 3.16 22.62
CA GLU A 467 -2.46 3.34 22.70
C GLU A 467 -2.92 4.27 23.85
N LYS A 468 -2.08 4.44 24.87
CA LYS A 468 -2.40 5.28 26.03
C LYS A 468 -2.20 6.77 25.75
N LEU A 469 -1.48 7.13 24.69
CA LEU A 469 -1.17 8.52 24.36
C LEU A 469 -2.45 9.28 23.99
N ILE A 470 -2.79 10.32 24.75
CA ILE A 470 -3.96 11.16 24.45
C ILE A 470 -3.55 12.27 23.49
N LEU A 471 -4.20 12.33 22.33
CA LEU A 471 -4.04 13.41 21.36
C LEU A 471 -4.88 14.63 21.79
N ASN A 472 -4.25 15.56 22.50
CA ASN A 472 -4.87 16.80 22.96
C ASN A 472 -4.19 18.00 22.29
N ASP A 473 -4.92 18.72 21.44
CA ASP A 473 -4.45 19.85 20.65
C ASP A 473 -4.13 21.12 21.46
N ASN A 474 -4.63 21.22 22.70
CA ASN A 474 -4.22 22.28 23.63
C ASN A 474 -2.82 22.05 24.21
N ILE A 475 -2.30 20.82 24.14
CA ILE A 475 -0.99 20.44 24.67
C ILE A 475 -0.02 20.19 23.50
N LEU A 476 -0.43 19.33 22.56
CA LEU A 476 0.30 18.96 21.36
C LEU A 476 -0.05 19.95 20.24
N THR A 477 0.54 21.14 20.30
CA THR A 477 0.15 22.25 19.41
C THR A 477 0.41 21.99 17.94
N ILE A 478 1.27 21.02 17.59
CA ILE A 478 1.41 20.56 16.21
C ILE A 478 0.07 20.16 15.61
N LEU A 479 -0.86 19.60 16.40
CA LEU A 479 -2.18 19.19 15.91
C LEU A 479 -2.98 20.37 15.33
N ASN A 480 -2.77 21.59 15.82
CA ASN A 480 -3.40 22.79 15.26
C ASN A 480 -2.76 23.19 13.92
N GLU A 481 -1.43 23.11 13.82
CA GLU A 481 -0.70 23.31 12.55
C GLU A 481 -1.19 22.31 11.50
N LEU A 482 -1.35 21.03 11.87
CA LEU A 482 -1.86 19.99 10.96
C LEU A 482 -3.28 20.29 10.47
N LYS A 483 -4.17 20.74 11.35
CA LYS A 483 -5.55 21.09 10.98
C LYS A 483 -5.61 22.25 9.98
N ILE A 484 -4.76 23.27 10.18
CA ILE A 484 -4.63 24.40 9.26
C ILE A 484 -4.14 23.89 7.89
N LEU A 485 -3.03 23.16 7.87
CA LEU A 485 -2.45 22.61 6.64
C LEU A 485 -3.38 21.62 5.93
N TYR A 486 -4.21 20.89 6.69
CA TYR A 486 -5.19 19.99 6.12
C TYR A 486 -6.21 20.72 5.25
N HIS A 487 -6.55 21.97 5.58
CA HIS A 487 -7.47 22.80 4.80
C HIS A 487 -6.78 23.74 3.81
N ASP A 488 -5.48 23.57 3.58
CA ASP A 488 -4.77 24.31 2.54
C ASP A 488 -5.43 24.14 1.17
N ASP A 489 -5.50 25.21 0.39
CA ASP A 489 -6.17 25.24 -0.91
C ASP A 489 -5.57 24.22 -1.88
N ILE A 490 -4.26 23.95 -1.81
CA ILE A 490 -3.58 22.96 -2.64
C ILE A 490 -4.03 21.55 -2.25
N HIS A 491 -4.14 21.25 -0.96
CA HIS A 491 -4.63 19.97 -0.48
C HIS A 491 -6.12 19.76 -0.86
N LYS A 492 -6.93 20.81 -0.74
CA LYS A 492 -8.33 20.83 -1.16
C LYS A 492 -8.50 20.63 -2.66
N GLN A 493 -7.70 21.31 -3.48
CA GLN A 493 -7.68 21.15 -4.94
C GLN A 493 -7.40 19.70 -5.33
N MET A 494 -6.51 19.03 -4.62
CA MET A 494 -6.21 17.60 -4.83
C MET A 494 -7.31 16.65 -4.34
N GLY A 495 -8.36 17.15 -3.68
CA GLY A 495 -9.45 16.34 -3.12
C GLY A 495 -9.12 15.69 -1.78
N TYR A 496 -8.29 16.34 -0.95
CA TYR A 496 -7.85 15.85 0.36
C TYR A 496 -7.20 14.45 0.34
N PRO A 497 -6.19 14.20 -0.51
CA PRO A 497 -5.58 12.87 -0.64
C PRO A 497 -4.75 12.46 0.58
N LEU A 498 -4.27 13.40 1.40
CA LEU A 498 -3.51 13.12 2.61
C LEU A 498 -4.41 13.04 3.85
N GLN A 499 -3.96 12.29 4.85
CA GLN A 499 -4.52 12.24 6.19
C GLN A 499 -3.62 13.06 7.12
N LEU A 500 -4.07 13.37 8.34
CA LEU A 500 -3.29 14.19 9.28
C LEU A 500 -1.89 13.64 9.56
N TRP A 501 -1.73 12.32 9.66
CA TRP A 501 -0.42 11.69 9.88
C TRP A 501 0.54 11.82 8.69
N HIS A 502 0.02 11.85 7.45
CA HIS A 502 0.85 12.11 6.27
C HIS A 502 1.38 13.54 6.29
N ILE A 503 0.51 14.52 6.56
CA ILE A 503 0.90 15.93 6.70
C ILE A 503 1.88 16.10 7.85
N CYS A 504 1.65 15.40 8.98
CA CYS A 504 2.54 15.42 10.13
C CYS A 504 3.93 14.88 9.81
N ALA A 505 4.02 13.77 9.07
CA ALA A 505 5.30 13.19 8.67
C ALA A 505 6.11 14.16 7.79
N ILE A 506 5.46 14.81 6.81
CA ILE A 506 6.11 15.83 5.98
C ILE A 506 6.54 17.03 6.83
N LEU A 507 5.66 17.55 7.69
CA LEU A 507 5.97 18.70 8.55
C LEU A 507 7.13 18.42 9.52
N LEU A 508 7.18 17.23 10.11
CA LEU A 508 8.28 16.78 10.98
C LEU A 508 9.60 16.67 10.22
N TYR A 509 9.56 16.21 8.97
CA TYR A 509 10.75 16.13 8.12
C TYR A 509 11.23 17.51 7.67
N CYS A 510 10.36 18.34 7.11
CA CYS A 510 10.74 19.61 6.51
C CYS A 510 10.97 20.73 7.53
N GLY A 511 10.19 20.76 8.61
CA GLY A 511 10.05 21.94 9.47
C GLY A 511 10.54 21.81 10.90
N LYS A 512 10.91 20.61 11.36
CA LYS A 512 11.19 20.34 12.78
C LYS A 512 12.59 19.79 13.01
N SER A 513 13.07 19.90 14.25
CA SER A 513 14.47 19.60 14.59
C SER A 513 14.81 18.10 14.54
N CYS A 514 13.82 17.23 14.72
CA CYS A 514 13.96 15.78 14.68
C CYS A 514 14.50 15.26 13.35
N ASN A 515 14.26 15.95 12.23
CA ASN A 515 14.74 15.52 10.93
C ASN A 515 16.27 15.33 10.89
N SER A 516 17.03 16.17 11.60
CA SER A 516 18.49 16.05 11.58
C SER A 516 18.97 14.70 12.13
N GLU A 517 18.36 14.23 13.23
CA GLU A 517 18.68 12.95 13.85
C GLU A 517 18.04 11.78 13.08
N PHE A 518 16.80 11.96 12.61
CA PHE A 518 16.13 10.99 11.72
C PHE A 518 17.02 10.65 10.51
N SER A 519 17.42 11.67 9.77
CA SER A 519 18.29 11.57 8.59
C SER A 519 19.65 10.94 8.94
N TYR A 520 20.24 11.31 10.07
CA TYR A 520 21.49 10.73 10.54
C TYR A 520 21.35 9.24 10.88
N ASP A 521 20.32 8.88 11.64
CA ASP A 521 20.04 7.50 12.03
C ASP A 521 19.75 6.60 10.82
N GLN A 522 19.04 7.11 9.80
CA GLN A 522 18.83 6.38 8.54
C GLN A 522 20.15 6.03 7.87
N ILE A 523 21.07 6.99 7.72
CA ILE A 523 22.41 6.74 7.16
C ILE A 523 23.21 5.72 7.99
N GLN A 524 22.99 5.69 9.31
CA GLN A 524 23.59 4.72 10.20
C GLN A 524 22.84 3.37 10.25
N PHE A 525 21.90 3.13 9.33
CA PHE A 525 21.11 1.91 9.27
C PHE A 525 20.23 1.67 10.53
N ARG A 526 19.79 2.74 11.20
CA ARG A 526 18.94 2.71 12.40
C ARG A 526 17.48 3.05 12.10
N HIS A 527 16.98 2.65 10.94
CA HIS A 527 15.61 2.92 10.49
C HIS A 527 14.52 2.52 11.49
N ARG A 528 14.74 1.45 12.28
CA ARG A 528 13.77 0.98 13.27
C ARG A 528 13.44 1.98 14.36
N LYS A 529 14.36 2.90 14.65
CA LYS A 529 14.14 3.98 15.62
C LYS A 529 13.06 4.95 15.14
N TRP A 530 12.83 5.03 13.83
CA TRP A 530 11.96 6.00 13.17
C TRP A 530 10.98 5.32 12.20
N ARG A 531 10.50 4.12 12.57
CA ARG A 531 9.70 3.25 11.70
C ARG A 531 8.45 3.95 11.17
N HIS A 532 7.76 4.70 12.03
CA HIS A 532 6.48 5.32 11.70
C HIS A 532 6.70 6.58 10.88
N LEU A 533 7.65 7.43 11.28
CA LEU A 533 8.01 8.60 10.49
C LEU A 533 8.47 8.22 9.08
N ASP A 534 9.33 7.20 8.96
CA ASP A 534 9.85 6.73 7.67
C ASP A 534 8.76 6.18 6.75
N SER A 535 7.91 5.27 7.27
CA SER A 535 6.82 4.67 6.49
C SER A 535 5.76 5.71 6.07
N LEU A 536 5.35 6.58 6.99
CA LEU A 536 4.30 7.56 6.71
C LEU A 536 4.79 8.67 5.77
N LEU A 537 6.08 9.02 5.85
CA LEU A 537 6.69 9.96 4.90
C LEU A 537 6.79 9.34 3.49
N TYR A 538 7.20 8.07 3.40
CA TYR A 538 7.18 7.33 2.13
C TYR A 538 5.78 7.32 1.50
N ASP A 539 4.76 6.97 2.28
CA ASP A 539 3.37 6.93 1.82
C ASP A 539 2.88 8.32 1.37
N ALA A 540 3.19 9.37 2.14
CA ALA A 540 2.80 10.73 1.81
C ALA A 540 3.43 11.20 0.48
N ILE A 541 4.72 10.94 0.27
CA ILE A 541 5.42 11.27 -0.98
C ILE A 541 4.79 10.51 -2.16
N ASN A 542 4.53 9.20 -2.01
CA ASN A 542 3.88 8.39 -3.05
C ASN A 542 2.49 8.89 -3.44
N VAL A 543 1.71 9.37 -2.47
CA VAL A 543 0.39 9.94 -2.74
C VAL A 543 0.56 11.24 -3.53
N LEU A 544 1.31 12.20 -3.03
CA LEU A 544 1.50 13.50 -3.69
C LEU A 544 2.11 13.39 -5.09
N HIS A 545 3.07 12.47 -5.26
CA HIS A 545 3.68 12.16 -6.55
C HIS A 545 2.65 11.84 -7.65
N LYS A 546 1.50 11.24 -7.31
CA LYS A 546 0.45 10.92 -8.29
C LYS A 546 -0.42 12.12 -8.64
N HIS A 547 -0.53 13.09 -7.74
CA HIS A 547 -1.33 14.30 -7.92
C HIS A 547 -0.57 15.38 -8.70
N GLU A 548 0.75 15.33 -8.77
CA GLU A 548 1.50 16.27 -9.60
C GLU A 548 1.49 15.91 -11.08
N ARG A 549 1.37 16.94 -11.94
CA ARG A 549 1.50 16.86 -13.40
C ARG A 549 2.96 16.77 -13.84
N ARG A 550 3.69 15.77 -13.33
CA ARG A 550 5.11 15.52 -13.61
C ARG A 550 5.39 15.31 -15.08
N GLU A 551 4.42 14.83 -15.84
CA GLU A 551 4.42 14.71 -17.30
C GLU A 551 4.53 16.05 -18.04
N GLU A 552 4.25 17.18 -17.38
CA GLU A 552 4.36 18.52 -17.97
C GLU A 552 5.66 19.26 -17.57
N SER A 553 6.40 18.74 -16.60
CA SER A 553 7.58 19.42 -16.03
C SER A 553 8.88 19.06 -16.71
N ASN A 554 9.75 20.06 -16.86
CA ASN A 554 11.13 19.91 -17.29
C ASN A 554 12.16 20.47 -16.31
N ILE A 555 11.79 20.55 -15.03
CA ILE A 555 12.65 21.13 -14.00
C ILE A 555 13.85 20.22 -13.69
N GLU A 556 15.02 20.84 -13.54
CA GLU A 556 16.20 20.26 -12.92
C GLU A 556 16.11 20.49 -11.40
N LEU A 557 16.64 19.55 -10.61
CA LEU A 557 16.66 19.68 -9.15
C LEU A 557 18.06 19.48 -8.58
N TYR A 558 18.34 20.10 -7.45
CA TYR A 558 19.65 20.13 -6.82
C TYR A 558 19.57 19.83 -5.32
N CYS A 559 20.56 19.09 -4.80
CA CYS A 559 20.74 18.85 -3.36
C CYS A 559 22.21 19.09 -2.96
N GLY A 560 22.44 19.95 -1.98
CA GLY A 560 23.77 20.24 -1.45
C GLY A 560 24.16 19.32 -0.29
N LEU A 561 25.31 18.67 -0.40
CA LEU A 561 25.85 17.76 0.61
C LEU A 561 27.16 18.30 1.19
N LYS A 562 27.09 18.78 2.44
CA LYS A 562 28.25 19.33 3.16
C LYS A 562 29.33 18.28 3.42
N GLY A 563 30.56 18.55 2.99
CA GLY A 563 31.74 17.70 3.29
C GLY A 563 31.71 16.30 2.66
N VAL A 564 30.80 16.05 1.70
CA VAL A 564 30.73 14.80 0.94
C VAL A 564 31.55 14.94 -0.33
N ARG A 565 32.37 13.94 -0.59
CA ARG A 565 33.06 13.73 -1.87
C ARG A 565 33.05 12.23 -2.12
N LEU A 566 32.65 11.80 -3.30
CA LEU A 566 32.48 10.40 -3.68
C LEU A 566 33.73 9.97 -4.46
N GLU A 567 34.52 9.08 -3.88
CA GLU A 567 35.77 8.59 -4.48
C GLU A 567 35.50 7.54 -5.57
N ASN A 568 34.60 6.59 -5.28
CA ASN A 568 34.23 5.53 -6.22
C ASN A 568 32.72 5.50 -6.46
N ILE A 569 32.26 6.23 -7.47
CA ILE A 569 30.85 6.29 -7.84
C ILE A 569 30.28 4.94 -8.28
N LYS A 570 31.12 4.00 -8.75
CA LYS A 570 30.70 2.66 -9.19
C LYS A 570 30.24 1.77 -8.04
N GLU A 571 30.54 2.13 -6.79
CA GLU A 571 30.10 1.39 -5.61
C GLU A 571 28.70 1.80 -5.13
N ILE A 572 28.14 2.87 -5.69
CA ILE A 572 26.78 3.30 -5.38
C ILE A 572 25.80 2.29 -5.95
N LYS A 573 24.85 1.89 -5.12
CA LYS A 573 23.76 1.03 -5.53
C LYS A 573 22.76 1.81 -6.38
N GLU A 574 22.58 1.38 -7.63
CA GLU A 574 21.56 1.92 -8.54
C GLU A 574 20.14 1.82 -7.96
N GLY A 575 19.43 2.94 -7.93
CA GLY A 575 18.01 2.97 -7.54
C GLY A 575 17.71 3.07 -6.05
N PHE A 576 18.71 3.19 -5.18
CA PHE A 576 18.48 3.21 -3.73
C PHE A 576 19.09 4.42 -3.05
N PHE A 577 18.23 5.18 -2.37
CA PHE A 577 18.65 6.08 -1.32
C PHE A 577 18.57 5.36 0.03
N ILE A 578 19.54 5.61 0.91
CA ILE A 578 19.48 5.15 2.30
C ILE A 578 18.54 6.02 3.16
N SER A 579 18.25 7.25 2.73
CA SER A 579 17.35 8.18 3.41
C SER A 579 16.53 8.97 2.39
N HIS A 580 15.43 9.60 2.81
CA HIS A 580 14.69 10.51 1.94
C HIS A 580 15.58 11.72 1.59
N VAL A 581 15.39 12.28 0.39
CA VAL A 581 16.27 13.36 -0.12
C VAL A 581 15.46 14.62 -0.40
N SER A 582 15.85 15.71 0.25
CA SER A 582 15.31 17.04 -0.01
C SER A 582 16.11 17.73 -1.13
N THR A 583 15.39 18.34 -2.07
CA THR A 583 15.95 18.98 -3.26
C THR A 583 15.28 20.34 -3.50
N SER A 584 15.92 21.20 -4.28
CA SER A 584 15.38 22.49 -4.70
C SER A 584 15.56 22.67 -6.21
N ASP A 585 14.66 23.41 -6.85
CA ASP A 585 14.84 23.87 -8.23
C ASP A 585 15.74 25.13 -8.33
N ASP A 586 16.25 25.62 -7.19
CA ASP A 586 17.25 26.67 -7.12
C ASP A 586 18.61 26.11 -6.70
N ILE A 587 19.57 26.14 -7.64
CA ILE A 587 20.94 25.69 -7.39
C ILE A 587 21.63 26.50 -6.28
N GLN A 588 21.25 27.76 -6.04
CA GLN A 588 21.82 28.58 -4.97
C GLN A 588 21.47 28.01 -3.58
N VAL A 589 20.26 27.46 -3.43
CA VAL A 589 19.85 26.76 -2.21
C VAL A 589 20.76 25.54 -1.99
N ALA A 590 20.99 24.73 -3.02
CA ALA A 590 21.92 23.60 -2.93
C ALA A 590 23.36 24.04 -2.61
N GLN A 591 23.84 25.13 -3.19
CA GLN A 591 25.17 25.69 -2.88
C GLN A 591 25.29 26.14 -1.42
N MET A 592 24.22 26.73 -0.85
CA MET A 592 24.16 27.10 0.57
C MET A 592 24.32 25.87 1.48
N PHE A 593 23.61 24.78 1.19
CA PHE A 593 23.70 23.54 1.97
C PHE A 593 25.03 22.78 1.78
N ARG A 594 25.65 22.85 0.60
CA ARG A 594 26.99 22.32 0.34
C ARG A 594 28.08 23.03 1.16
N THR A 595 27.86 24.29 1.55
CA THR A 595 28.82 25.20 2.20
C THR A 595 30.02 25.52 1.29
N SER A 596 31.27 25.54 1.80
CA SER A 596 32.49 25.82 1.02
C SER A 596 33.06 24.60 0.30
N GLN A 597 32.87 23.39 0.85
CA GLN A 597 33.36 22.13 0.29
C GLN A 597 32.31 21.03 0.41
N GLY A 598 32.14 20.24 -0.64
CA GLY A 598 31.20 19.11 -0.63
C GLY A 598 30.76 18.67 -2.01
N CYS A 599 29.55 18.12 -2.06
CA CYS A 599 28.96 17.56 -3.27
C CYS A 599 27.62 18.24 -3.58
N ILE A 600 27.29 18.39 -4.86
CA ILE A 600 25.95 18.75 -5.31
C ILE A 600 25.42 17.57 -6.10
N LEU A 601 24.29 17.00 -5.65
CA LEU A 601 23.53 16.07 -6.45
C LEU A 601 22.65 16.87 -7.42
N HIS A 602 22.77 16.61 -8.71
CA HIS A 602 21.99 17.18 -9.79
C HIS A 602 21.03 16.10 -10.30
N PHE A 603 19.73 16.32 -10.18
CA PHE A 603 18.70 15.36 -10.57
C PHE A 603 18.12 15.78 -11.92
N HIS A 604 18.46 15.00 -12.95
CA HIS A 604 17.92 15.18 -14.30
C HIS A 604 16.38 15.09 -14.28
N PRO A 605 15.63 15.77 -15.16
CA PRO A 605 14.17 15.81 -15.07
C PRO A 605 13.54 14.42 -15.30
N SER A 606 14.27 13.49 -15.94
CA SER A 606 13.85 12.09 -16.06
C SER A 606 13.63 11.41 -14.71
N MET A 607 14.28 11.85 -13.63
CA MET A 607 14.11 11.35 -12.27
C MET A 607 12.70 11.60 -11.72
N ARG A 608 11.99 12.61 -12.22
CA ARG A 608 10.62 12.92 -11.79
C ARG A 608 9.55 12.21 -12.61
N ARG A 609 9.89 11.54 -13.71
CA ARG A 609 8.93 10.96 -14.65
C ARG A 609 8.38 9.61 -14.20
N PRO A 610 9.20 8.62 -13.78
CA PRO A 610 8.70 7.29 -13.50
C PRO A 610 7.93 7.23 -12.18
N ASN A 611 6.92 6.35 -12.12
CA ASN A 611 6.16 6.11 -10.89
C ASN A 611 6.94 5.35 -9.80
N GLY A 612 8.08 4.74 -10.13
CA GLY A 612 8.92 4.07 -9.14
C GLY A 612 9.93 4.99 -8.45
N ILE A 613 10.19 6.18 -9.00
CA ILE A 613 11.06 7.19 -8.36
C ILE A 613 10.17 8.30 -7.80
N SER A 614 9.55 8.00 -6.66
CA SER A 614 8.55 8.87 -6.07
C SER A 614 9.17 10.17 -5.56
N SER A 615 8.58 11.28 -6.02
CA SER A 615 8.93 12.63 -5.62
C SER A 615 7.73 13.56 -5.62
N CYS A 616 7.75 14.57 -4.75
CA CYS A 616 6.70 15.59 -4.66
C CYS A 616 7.22 16.96 -4.17
N ASP A 617 6.56 18.01 -4.63
CA ASP A 617 6.63 19.38 -4.10
C ASP A 617 5.84 19.44 -2.78
N VAL A 618 6.57 19.77 -1.72
CA VAL A 618 6.02 19.93 -0.37
C VAL A 618 6.13 21.36 0.11
N ALA A 619 6.44 22.32 -0.76
CA ALA A 619 6.62 23.73 -0.40
C ALA A 619 5.36 24.33 0.23
N TRP A 620 4.18 23.77 -0.01
CA TRP A 620 2.93 24.19 0.63
C TRP A 620 2.80 23.72 2.09
N ILE A 621 3.46 22.62 2.47
CA ILE A 621 3.56 22.14 3.87
C ILE A 621 4.79 22.72 4.57
N SER A 622 5.93 22.77 3.88
CA SER A 622 7.21 23.19 4.44
C SER A 622 7.11 24.63 4.97
N PRO A 623 7.66 24.93 6.16
CA PRO A 623 7.71 26.31 6.65
C PRO A 623 8.72 27.17 5.87
N PHE A 624 9.69 26.55 5.18
CA PHE A 624 10.75 27.23 4.44
C PHE A 624 10.37 27.50 2.98
N LYS A 625 9.36 28.35 2.76
CA LYS A 625 8.78 28.62 1.42
C LYS A 625 9.81 29.01 0.35
N ASN A 626 10.88 29.68 0.75
CA ASN A 626 11.94 30.14 -0.15
C ASN A 626 12.82 29.02 -0.70
N GLU A 627 12.87 27.85 -0.05
CA GLU A 627 13.71 26.72 -0.48
C GLU A 627 13.07 25.92 -1.63
N ARG A 628 11.75 26.07 -1.85
CA ARG A 628 10.97 25.29 -2.83
C ARG A 628 11.28 23.80 -2.77
N GLU A 629 11.07 23.27 -1.58
CA GLU A 629 11.45 21.91 -1.23
C GLU A 629 10.65 20.86 -2.02
N ILE A 630 11.38 20.03 -2.76
CA ILE A 630 10.87 18.84 -3.45
C ILE A 630 11.54 17.62 -2.83
N LEU A 631 10.74 16.70 -2.30
CA LEU A 631 11.21 15.49 -1.65
C LEU A 631 11.24 14.32 -2.61
N PHE A 632 12.32 13.53 -2.54
CA PHE A 632 12.39 12.19 -3.10
C PHE A 632 12.28 11.15 -1.99
N ALA A 633 11.42 10.15 -2.20
CA ALA A 633 11.29 9.04 -1.29
C ALA A 633 12.49 8.10 -1.41
N ARG A 634 12.95 7.56 -0.27
CA ARG A 634 13.82 6.38 -0.31
C ARG A 634 13.02 5.14 -0.74
N LEU A 635 13.68 4.16 -1.34
CA LEU A 635 13.04 2.89 -1.71
C LEU A 635 13.03 1.94 -0.51
N ILE A 636 11.86 1.41 -0.16
CA ILE A 636 11.72 0.34 0.83
C ILE A 636 11.97 -1.00 0.10
N THR A 637 13.09 -1.65 0.40
CA THR A 637 13.55 -2.93 -0.18
C THR A 637 12.60 -4.11 0.06
N GLY A 638 11.67 -3.97 1.02
CA GLY A 638 10.64 -4.98 1.33
C GLY A 638 9.59 -5.20 0.24
N TYR A 639 9.47 -4.29 -0.74
CA TYR A 639 8.62 -4.48 -1.91
C TYR A 639 9.36 -5.33 -2.94
N TYR A 640 9.22 -6.65 -2.81
CA TYR A 640 9.77 -7.65 -3.72
C TYR A 640 9.42 -7.34 -5.16
N LEU A 641 10.42 -6.83 -5.87
CA LEU A 641 10.52 -6.90 -7.31
C LEU A 641 11.72 -7.79 -7.59
N ASP A 642 11.59 -8.63 -8.60
CA ASP A 642 12.76 -9.22 -9.24
C ASP A 642 13.70 -8.09 -9.72
N GLU A 643 14.97 -8.44 -9.94
CA GLU A 643 15.99 -7.45 -10.29
C GLU A 643 15.69 -6.70 -11.59
N GLU A 644 14.96 -7.35 -12.51
CA GLU A 644 14.55 -6.78 -13.79
C GLU A 644 13.50 -5.68 -13.56
N THR A 645 12.42 -5.97 -12.82
CA THR A 645 11.40 -4.97 -12.52
C THR A 645 11.94 -3.79 -11.70
N HIS A 646 12.89 -4.03 -10.78
CA HIS A 646 13.58 -2.96 -10.07
C HIS A 646 14.34 -2.04 -11.04
N LYS A 647 15.16 -2.62 -11.93
CA LYS A 647 15.93 -1.88 -12.95
C LYS A 647 15.03 -1.06 -13.87
N GLU A 648 13.86 -1.60 -14.20
CA GLU A 648 12.94 -0.95 -15.12
C GLU A 648 12.19 0.26 -14.54
N LEU A 649 11.73 0.15 -13.29
CA LEU A 649 10.76 1.10 -12.74
C LEU A 649 11.35 2.02 -11.67
N TYR A 650 12.36 1.56 -10.93
CA TYR A 650 12.85 2.23 -9.71
C TYR A 650 14.32 2.65 -9.82
N ALA A 651 15.10 2.03 -10.70
CA ALA A 651 16.53 2.29 -10.76
C ALA A 651 16.88 3.66 -11.34
N TRP A 652 17.90 4.27 -10.76
CA TRP A 652 18.57 5.46 -11.25
C TRP A 652 20.07 5.27 -11.13
N ASN A 653 20.81 5.94 -12.00
CA ASN A 653 22.26 5.89 -12.07
C ASN A 653 22.86 7.19 -11.55
N ALA A 654 24.10 7.11 -11.08
CA ALA A 654 24.90 8.28 -10.69
C ALA A 654 26.15 8.36 -11.55
N LYS A 655 26.47 9.55 -12.06
CA LYS A 655 27.73 9.82 -12.77
C LYS A 655 28.32 11.15 -12.34
N ILE A 656 29.65 11.26 -12.37
CA ILE A 656 30.32 12.54 -12.14
C ILE A 656 30.05 13.43 -13.35
N GLU A 657 29.41 14.58 -13.12
CA GLU A 657 29.12 15.57 -14.15
C GLU A 657 30.26 16.58 -14.29
N SER A 658 30.75 17.06 -13.15
CA SER A 658 31.91 17.94 -13.07
C SER A 658 32.56 17.81 -11.69
N GLU A 659 33.86 18.04 -11.59
CA GLU A 659 34.53 18.14 -10.31
C GLU A 659 35.67 19.14 -10.34
N ASP A 660 35.81 19.87 -9.24
CA ASP A 660 36.95 20.73 -8.95
C ASP A 660 37.50 20.41 -7.54
N GLU A 661 38.43 21.23 -7.07
CA GLU A 661 39.08 21.08 -5.76
C GLU A 661 38.08 21.13 -4.58
N HIS A 662 36.98 21.85 -4.72
CA HIS A 662 36.05 22.16 -3.64
C HIS A 662 34.66 21.52 -3.81
N THR A 663 34.25 21.24 -5.04
CA THR A 663 32.91 20.74 -5.36
C THR A 663 32.98 19.55 -6.31
N GLN A 664 32.20 18.53 -6.00
CA GLN A 664 31.87 17.46 -6.93
C GLN A 664 30.38 17.57 -7.29
N MET A 665 30.05 17.58 -8.57
CA MET A 665 28.68 17.56 -9.06
C MET A 665 28.36 16.17 -9.61
N ILE A 666 27.30 15.56 -9.10
CA ILE A 666 26.89 14.20 -9.43
C ILE A 666 25.53 14.24 -10.09
N LEU A 667 25.47 13.83 -11.35
CA LEU A 667 24.25 13.75 -12.12
C LEU A 667 23.55 12.42 -11.87
N LEU A 668 22.30 12.50 -11.43
CA LEU A 668 21.38 11.38 -11.23
C LEU A 668 20.37 11.32 -12.38
N THR A 669 20.30 10.18 -13.05
CA THR A 669 19.40 9.94 -14.19
C THR A 669 18.59 8.68 -13.98
N TRP A 670 17.33 8.67 -14.44
CA TRP A 670 16.54 7.44 -14.48
C TRP A 670 17.26 6.39 -15.33
N ALA A 671 17.43 5.16 -14.82
CA ALA A 671 18.21 4.14 -15.53
C ALA A 671 17.64 3.83 -16.93
N ARG A 672 16.32 3.88 -17.09
CA ARG A 672 15.66 3.71 -18.40
C ARG A 672 16.02 4.83 -19.38
N TYR A 673 16.22 6.06 -18.92
CA TYR A 673 16.72 7.13 -19.77
C TYR A 673 18.11 6.80 -20.30
N ASP A 674 19.03 6.33 -19.45
CA ASP A 674 20.40 6.02 -19.85
C ASP A 674 20.49 4.83 -20.82
N VAL A 675 19.61 3.83 -20.67
CA VAL A 675 19.52 2.67 -21.59
C VAL A 675 19.19 3.13 -23.01
N PHE A 676 18.26 4.07 -23.17
CA PHE A 676 17.73 4.43 -24.48
C PHE A 676 18.35 5.70 -25.09
N VAL A 677 18.96 6.59 -24.31
CA VAL A 677 19.39 7.91 -24.78
C VAL A 677 20.29 7.84 -26.02
N GLN A 678 21.27 6.94 -26.07
CA GLN A 678 22.19 6.85 -27.21
C GLN A 678 21.48 6.40 -28.50
N GLN A 679 20.66 5.36 -28.42
CA GLN A 679 19.91 4.85 -29.58
C GLN A 679 18.86 5.86 -30.05
N VAL A 680 18.14 6.48 -29.12
CA VAL A 680 17.16 7.53 -29.42
C VAL A 680 17.83 8.71 -30.12
N MET A 681 19.00 9.16 -29.66
CA MET A 681 19.75 10.25 -30.29
C MET A 681 20.30 9.87 -31.67
N GLN A 682 20.76 8.62 -31.85
CA GLN A 682 21.21 8.12 -33.15
C GLN A 682 20.08 8.13 -34.18
N ILE A 683 18.91 7.60 -33.82
CA ILE A 683 17.74 7.58 -34.70
C ILE A 683 17.24 9.01 -34.93
N SER A 684 17.18 9.84 -33.89
CA SER A 684 16.80 11.24 -34.01
C SER A 684 17.69 11.97 -35.03
N LYS A 685 19.00 11.72 -35.04
CA LYS A 685 19.94 12.27 -36.03
C LYS A 685 19.66 11.81 -37.46
N ILE A 686 19.30 10.53 -37.68
CA ILE A 686 18.89 10.03 -39.01
C ILE A 686 17.68 10.81 -39.54
N TRP A 687 16.78 11.20 -38.64
CA TRP A 687 15.59 11.99 -38.92
C TRP A 687 15.80 13.50 -38.78
N ASN A 688 17.04 14.00 -38.79
CA ASN A 688 17.37 15.43 -38.62
C ASN A 688 16.67 16.08 -37.41
N HIS A 689 16.49 15.33 -36.32
CA HIS A 689 15.82 15.78 -35.10
C HIS A 689 14.38 16.27 -35.34
N SER A 690 13.69 15.75 -36.37
CA SER A 690 12.30 16.14 -36.68
C SER A 690 11.25 15.36 -35.88
N ILE A 691 11.64 14.25 -35.26
CA ILE A 691 10.76 13.33 -34.53
C ILE A 691 10.93 13.56 -33.03
N ASP A 692 9.80 13.58 -32.30
CA ASP A 692 9.80 13.61 -30.83
C ASP A 692 10.57 12.39 -30.27
N LEU A 693 11.51 12.64 -29.36
CA LEU A 693 12.37 11.60 -28.78
C LEU A 693 11.56 10.52 -28.05
N ASN A 694 10.42 10.88 -27.46
CA ASN A 694 9.54 9.93 -26.79
C ASN A 694 8.80 9.02 -27.79
N VAL A 695 8.56 9.46 -29.03
CA VAL A 695 7.99 8.59 -30.09
C VAL A 695 9.00 7.51 -30.46
N ILE A 696 10.26 7.91 -30.68
CA ILE A 696 11.36 6.97 -30.96
C ILE A 696 11.52 5.98 -29.82
N TYR A 697 11.56 6.48 -28.58
CA TYR A 697 11.62 5.67 -27.38
C TYR A 697 10.47 4.66 -27.27
N LEU A 698 9.22 5.08 -27.47
CA LEU A 698 8.08 4.16 -27.36
C LEU A 698 8.12 3.06 -28.42
N ILE A 699 8.56 3.36 -29.64
CA ILE A 699 8.73 2.34 -30.68
C ILE A 699 9.87 1.39 -30.31
N LEU A 700 11.01 1.91 -29.84
CA LEU A 700 12.14 1.10 -29.38
C LEU A 700 11.73 0.16 -28.25
N ASN A 701 10.94 0.67 -27.31
CA ASN A 701 10.55 -0.05 -26.11
C ASN A 701 9.44 -1.10 -26.36
N ASN A 702 8.52 -0.83 -27.28
CA ASN A 702 7.29 -1.65 -27.42
C ASN A 702 7.22 -2.46 -28.72
N ILE A 703 8.04 -2.15 -29.72
CA ILE A 703 7.94 -2.76 -31.05
C ILE A 703 9.22 -3.50 -31.40
N SER A 704 10.37 -2.82 -31.35
CA SER A 704 11.65 -3.46 -31.67
C SER A 704 12.83 -2.63 -31.18
N THR A 705 13.86 -3.30 -30.69
CA THR A 705 15.16 -2.68 -30.38
C THR A 705 16.05 -2.48 -31.62
N GLU A 706 15.65 -2.99 -32.79
CA GLU A 706 16.43 -2.87 -34.03
C GLU A 706 16.17 -1.54 -34.73
N ILE A 707 17.24 -0.77 -34.96
CA ILE A 707 17.19 0.55 -35.59
C ILE A 707 16.48 0.54 -36.95
N ASN A 708 16.68 -0.49 -37.77
CA ASN A 708 16.04 -0.59 -39.09
C ASN A 708 14.52 -0.77 -38.98
N LYS A 709 14.06 -1.63 -38.06
CA LYS A 709 12.63 -1.85 -37.80
C LYS A 709 11.97 -0.61 -37.22
N VAL A 710 12.65 0.09 -36.30
CA VAL A 710 12.18 1.36 -35.74
C VAL A 710 12.09 2.43 -36.83
N SER A 711 13.10 2.54 -37.69
CA SER A 711 13.12 3.51 -38.80
C SER A 711 11.99 3.25 -39.80
N LEU A 712 11.70 1.99 -40.12
CA LEU A 712 10.56 1.61 -40.96
C LEU A 712 9.22 1.98 -40.29
N CYS A 713 9.07 1.71 -38.99
CA CYS A 713 7.87 2.08 -38.24
C CYS A 713 7.67 3.61 -38.21
N LEU A 714 8.73 4.39 -38.01
CA LEU A 714 8.71 5.84 -38.06
C LEU A 714 8.32 6.37 -39.44
N LEU A 715 8.84 5.79 -40.52
CA LEU A 715 8.45 6.14 -41.89
C LEU A 715 6.95 5.94 -42.11
N LEU A 716 6.42 4.79 -41.70
CA LEU A 716 5.00 4.49 -41.82
C LEU A 716 4.14 5.41 -40.96
N PHE A 717 4.60 5.75 -39.76
CA PHE A 717 3.92 6.71 -38.89
C PHE A 717 3.87 8.12 -39.51
N GLU A 718 4.98 8.62 -40.05
CA GLU A 718 5.01 9.92 -40.74
C GLU A 718 4.12 9.94 -41.98
N GLU A 719 4.15 8.87 -42.80
CA GLU A 719 3.24 8.73 -43.93
C GLU A 719 1.78 8.70 -43.49
N TRP A 720 1.45 7.92 -42.46
CA TRP A 720 0.10 7.82 -41.92
C TRP A 720 -0.38 9.18 -41.39
N LYS A 721 0.50 9.98 -40.77
CA LYS A 721 0.16 11.33 -40.31
C LYS A 721 -0.26 12.27 -41.45
N LEU A 722 0.26 12.07 -42.65
CA LEU A 722 -0.05 12.89 -43.84
C LEU A 722 -1.28 12.39 -44.62
N LYS A 723 -1.62 11.11 -44.49
CA LYS A 723 -2.79 10.48 -45.14
C LYS A 723 -4.10 10.78 -44.40
N ASP A 724 -5.21 10.73 -45.13
CA ASP A 724 -6.59 10.70 -44.63
C ASP A 724 -6.97 11.76 -43.58
N ASN A 725 -6.31 12.92 -43.63
CA ASN A 725 -6.46 14.00 -42.65
C ASN A 725 -6.29 13.53 -41.19
N ASN A 726 -5.45 12.53 -40.91
CA ASN A 726 -5.31 11.94 -39.57
C ASN A 726 -4.87 12.95 -38.50
N LYS A 727 -4.02 13.94 -38.86
CA LYS A 727 -3.72 15.09 -37.97
C LYS A 727 -4.96 15.91 -37.61
N GLN A 728 -5.90 16.08 -38.54
CA GLN A 728 -7.14 16.81 -38.28
C GLN A 728 -8.09 16.00 -37.39
N LYS A 729 -8.21 14.68 -37.65
CA LYS A 729 -8.96 13.77 -36.76
C LYS A 729 -8.42 13.80 -35.33
N TYR A 730 -7.09 13.86 -35.16
CA TYR A 730 -6.50 14.04 -33.84
C TYR A 730 -6.87 15.38 -33.23
N LYS A 731 -6.81 16.49 -33.98
CA LYS A 731 -7.21 17.82 -33.47
C LYS A 731 -8.65 17.82 -32.93
N GLU A 732 -9.57 17.10 -33.58
CA GLU A 732 -10.96 16.95 -33.13
C GLU A 732 -11.07 16.22 -31.78
N LYS A 733 -10.16 15.28 -31.49
CA LYS A 733 -10.11 14.51 -30.24
C LYS A 733 -9.07 15.01 -29.23
N MET A 734 -8.34 16.08 -29.55
CA MET A 734 -7.18 16.53 -28.77
C MET A 734 -7.54 16.83 -27.31
N ASN A 735 -8.68 17.51 -27.09
CA ASN A 735 -9.14 17.85 -25.75
C ASN A 735 -9.42 16.59 -24.91
N GLU A 736 -9.96 15.52 -25.51
CA GLU A 736 -10.20 14.25 -24.83
C GLU A 736 -8.90 13.63 -24.30
N PHE A 737 -7.80 13.73 -25.05
CA PHE A 737 -6.48 13.30 -24.58
C PHE A 737 -5.94 14.22 -23.47
N MET A 738 -6.07 15.54 -23.63
CA MET A 738 -5.54 16.51 -22.67
C MET A 738 -6.23 16.43 -21.31
N GLU A 739 -7.56 16.30 -21.28
CA GLU A 739 -8.35 16.09 -20.05
C GLU A 739 -7.98 14.79 -19.31
N ARG A 740 -7.25 13.90 -19.99
CA ARG A 740 -6.81 12.59 -19.51
C ARG A 740 -5.30 12.56 -19.22
N ARG A 741 -4.68 13.73 -19.02
CA ARG A 741 -3.24 13.93 -18.76
C ARG A 741 -2.30 13.45 -19.88
N CYS A 742 -2.81 13.25 -21.09
CA CYS A 742 -1.99 12.86 -22.24
C CYS A 742 -1.46 14.11 -22.95
N CYS A 743 -0.51 14.81 -22.32
CA CYS A 743 -0.04 16.13 -22.78
C CYS A 743 0.88 16.10 -24.02
N ASN A 744 1.42 14.93 -24.39
CA ASN A 744 2.29 14.79 -25.57
C ASN A 744 1.49 14.45 -26.84
N HIS A 745 1.31 15.45 -27.71
CA HIS A 745 0.55 15.31 -28.95
C HIS A 745 1.10 14.25 -29.92
N GLU A 746 2.42 14.12 -30.06
CA GLU A 746 3.02 13.14 -30.96
C GLU A 746 2.83 11.71 -30.44
N ILE A 747 2.87 11.52 -29.11
CA ILE A 747 2.54 10.23 -28.48
C ILE A 747 1.06 9.89 -28.65
N ASN A 748 0.17 10.88 -28.58
CA ASN A 748 -1.26 10.67 -28.82
C ASN A 748 -1.51 10.23 -30.27
N LEU A 749 -0.88 10.88 -31.24
CA LEU A 749 -0.93 10.49 -32.66
C LEU A 749 -0.38 9.08 -32.87
N LEU A 750 0.77 8.75 -32.28
CA LEU A 750 1.36 7.42 -32.33
C LEU A 750 0.39 6.38 -31.74
N SER A 751 -0.26 6.70 -30.63
CA SER A 751 -1.23 5.79 -29.99
C SER A 751 -2.39 5.47 -30.90
N ILE A 752 -2.92 6.45 -31.64
CA ILE A 752 -3.99 6.23 -32.64
C ILE A 752 -3.46 5.33 -33.76
N PHE A 753 -2.28 5.65 -34.31
CA PHE A 753 -1.64 4.87 -35.38
C PHE A 753 -1.47 3.39 -35.00
N LEU A 754 -0.95 3.10 -33.82
CA LEU A 754 -0.68 1.73 -33.37
C LEU A 754 -1.97 0.90 -33.20
N ILE A 755 -3.05 1.52 -32.72
CA ILE A 755 -4.35 0.85 -32.55
C ILE A 755 -5.04 0.64 -33.90
N GLU A 756 -5.11 1.66 -34.77
CA GLU A 756 -5.77 1.56 -36.07
C GLU A 756 -5.11 0.52 -36.99
N ASN A 757 -3.79 0.34 -36.88
CA ASN A 757 -3.05 -0.63 -37.68
C ASN A 757 -2.95 -2.01 -37.00
N GLY A 758 -3.64 -2.24 -35.87
CA GLY A 758 -3.67 -3.52 -35.18
C GLY A 758 -2.33 -3.96 -34.58
N LEU A 759 -1.35 -3.05 -34.50
CA LEU A 759 -0.05 -3.28 -33.84
C LEU A 759 -0.21 -3.38 -32.33
N GLN A 760 -1.31 -2.84 -31.79
CA GLN A 760 -1.73 -2.96 -30.41
C GLN A 760 -3.24 -3.22 -30.36
N LYS A 761 -3.66 -4.37 -29.79
CA LYS A 761 -5.07 -4.82 -29.83
C LYS A 761 -5.80 -4.74 -28.49
N ARG A 762 -5.07 -4.51 -27.39
CA ARG A 762 -5.58 -4.65 -26.02
C ARG A 762 -6.04 -3.34 -25.37
N HIS A 763 -5.88 -2.21 -26.04
CA HIS A 763 -6.11 -0.88 -25.47
C HIS A 763 -6.81 0.05 -26.45
N THR A 764 -7.51 1.06 -25.94
CA THR A 764 -7.86 2.25 -26.74
C THR A 764 -6.62 3.12 -26.87
N ALA A 765 -6.58 3.98 -27.90
CA ALA A 765 -5.46 4.92 -28.09
C ALA A 765 -5.25 5.82 -26.86
N ILE A 766 -6.34 6.25 -26.22
CA ILE A 766 -6.28 7.07 -25.00
C ILE A 766 -5.72 6.27 -23.82
N ASN A 767 -6.17 5.03 -23.60
CA ASN A 767 -5.66 4.21 -22.50
C ASN A 767 -4.17 3.87 -22.69
N PHE A 768 -3.74 3.68 -23.93
CA PHE A 768 -2.33 3.51 -24.27
C PHE A 768 -1.53 4.78 -23.96
N ALA A 769 -2.00 5.96 -24.38
CA ALA A 769 -1.35 7.24 -24.09
C ALA A 769 -1.26 7.54 -22.58
N LYS A 770 -2.33 7.30 -21.81
CA LYS A 770 -2.36 7.46 -20.34
C LYS A 770 -1.28 6.62 -19.66
N MET A 771 -1.18 5.37 -20.09
CA MET A 771 -0.24 4.40 -19.51
C MET A 771 1.20 4.89 -19.63
N PHE A 772 1.62 5.43 -20.79
CA PHE A 772 2.98 5.92 -20.96
C PHE A 772 3.21 7.31 -20.40
N THR A 773 2.24 8.22 -20.57
CA THR A 773 2.42 9.62 -20.19
C THR A 773 2.39 9.81 -18.67
N ALA A 774 1.37 9.26 -18.00
CA ALA A 774 1.13 9.51 -16.59
C ALA A 774 1.52 8.35 -15.67
N ARG A 775 1.46 7.10 -16.13
CA ARG A 775 1.76 5.92 -15.27
C ARG A 775 3.21 5.44 -15.37
N ILE A 776 3.72 5.19 -16.56
CA ILE A 776 5.11 4.71 -16.75
C ILE A 776 6.07 5.91 -16.70
N GLY A 777 5.67 7.04 -17.28
CA GLY A 777 6.51 8.21 -17.43
C GLY A 777 7.30 8.16 -18.75
N LEU A 778 7.41 9.31 -19.40
CA LEU A 778 8.19 9.50 -20.61
C LEU A 778 9.57 10.05 -20.23
N PRO A 779 10.68 9.38 -20.60
CA PRO A 779 12.02 9.72 -20.11
C PRO A 779 12.58 11.02 -20.68
N PHE A 780 12.12 11.44 -21.87
CA PHE A 780 12.67 12.60 -22.56
C PHE A 780 11.80 13.84 -22.34
N VAL A 781 12.47 14.91 -21.93
CA VAL A 781 11.87 16.18 -21.51
C VAL A 781 11.82 17.20 -22.65
N GLU A 782 12.66 17.02 -23.65
CA GLU A 782 12.84 17.99 -24.73
C GLU A 782 11.67 17.95 -25.71
N LYS A 783 10.97 19.08 -25.82
CA LYS A 783 10.65 19.58 -27.16
C LYS A 783 11.97 20.05 -27.71
N ILE A 784 12.41 19.49 -28.84
CA ILE A 784 13.58 19.95 -29.58
C ILE A 784 13.42 21.46 -29.81
N LYS A 785 13.99 22.26 -28.91
CA LYS A 785 13.95 23.72 -28.99
C LYS A 785 15.01 24.09 -30.01
N LYS A 786 14.57 24.31 -31.25
CA LYS A 786 15.24 25.10 -32.27
C LYS A 786 16.75 24.86 -32.37
N LEU A 787 17.18 23.64 -32.71
CA LEU A 787 18.42 23.50 -33.48
C LEU A 787 18.04 23.42 -34.96
N ASN A 788 18.27 24.55 -35.64
CA ASN A 788 18.22 24.77 -37.09
C ASN A 788 16.84 24.76 -37.77
N LYS A 789 16.26 25.97 -37.89
CA LYS A 789 15.76 26.40 -39.21
C LYS A 789 16.93 26.25 -40.18
N ILE A 790 16.95 25.23 -41.02
CA ILE A 790 17.51 25.24 -42.38
C ILE A 790 17.04 23.96 -43.10
N THR A 791 16.40 24.21 -44.24
CA THR A 791 16.05 23.32 -45.38
C THR A 791 15.01 22.22 -45.19
N ASN A 792 13.87 22.44 -45.88
CA ASN A 792 13.06 21.38 -46.48
C ASN A 792 13.97 20.42 -47.26
N VAL A 793 14.24 19.24 -46.71
CA VAL A 793 14.80 18.13 -47.48
C VAL A 793 13.64 17.23 -47.85
N LYS A 794 13.32 17.18 -49.16
CA LYS A 794 12.54 16.09 -49.73
C LYS A 794 13.33 14.80 -49.47
N ILE A 795 12.78 13.91 -48.66
CA ILE A 795 13.26 12.53 -48.59
C ILE A 795 12.96 11.91 -49.96
N GLN A 796 13.99 11.69 -50.76
CA GLN A 796 13.89 10.97 -52.02
C GLN A 796 13.88 9.47 -51.68
N SER A 797 12.66 8.93 -51.58
CA SER A 797 12.39 7.50 -51.40
C SER A 797 12.54 6.79 -52.75
N ASP A 798 13.76 6.37 -53.09
CA ASP A 798 14.01 5.55 -54.28
C ASP A 798 14.44 4.10 -53.97
N SER A 799 14.29 3.63 -52.73
CA SER A 799 14.65 2.24 -52.38
C SER A 799 13.88 1.61 -51.21
N VAL A 800 12.55 1.81 -51.15
CA VAL A 800 11.66 0.94 -50.36
C VAL A 800 10.51 0.47 -51.25
N LYS A 801 10.76 -0.59 -52.03
CA LYS A 801 9.71 -1.30 -52.76
C LYS A 801 8.82 -2.05 -51.77
N LEU A 802 7.55 -1.64 -51.73
CA LEU A 802 6.35 -2.41 -51.37
C LEU A 802 6.46 -3.34 -50.15
N ILE A 803 6.65 -2.79 -48.95
CA ILE A 803 6.23 -3.46 -47.71
C ILE A 803 4.88 -2.84 -47.32
N THR A 804 3.80 -3.56 -47.55
CA THR A 804 2.45 -3.16 -47.11
C THR A 804 2.32 -3.31 -45.59
N VAL A 805 1.32 -2.66 -44.97
CA VAL A 805 0.96 -2.86 -43.55
C VAL A 805 0.74 -4.36 -43.23
N THR A 806 0.26 -5.14 -44.21
CA THR A 806 0.17 -6.60 -44.16
C THR A 806 1.52 -7.30 -44.03
N GLY A 807 2.57 -6.76 -44.66
CA GLY A 807 3.95 -7.21 -44.50
C GLY A 807 4.46 -6.98 -43.08
N LEU A 808 4.15 -5.84 -42.44
CA LEU A 808 4.47 -5.60 -41.02
C LEU A 808 3.73 -6.55 -40.09
N LEU A 809 2.43 -6.77 -40.32
CA LEU A 809 1.65 -7.73 -39.52
C LEU A 809 2.17 -9.16 -39.66
N PHE A 810 2.77 -9.53 -40.80
CA PHE A 810 3.48 -10.80 -40.96
C PHE A 810 4.89 -10.77 -40.31
N TYR A 811 5.60 -9.65 -40.40
CA TYR A 811 6.97 -9.46 -39.88
C TYR A 811 7.01 -9.33 -38.34
N PHE A 812 5.93 -8.84 -37.73
CA PHE A 812 5.75 -8.72 -36.29
C PHE A 812 4.73 -9.72 -35.72
N GLY A 813 3.99 -10.45 -36.57
CA GLY A 813 2.89 -11.35 -36.16
C GLY A 813 3.22 -12.83 -36.15
N SER A 814 4.46 -13.25 -36.44
CA SER A 814 4.89 -14.63 -36.24
C SER A 814 5.42 -14.83 -34.81
N ASN A 815 4.51 -15.21 -33.90
CA ASN A 815 4.73 -15.88 -32.61
C ASN A 815 5.63 -15.21 -31.55
N GLU A 816 5.07 -15.10 -30.34
CA GLU A 816 5.74 -15.01 -29.03
C GLU A 816 6.59 -13.78 -28.65
N ASP A 817 6.89 -12.82 -29.53
CA ASP A 817 7.83 -11.72 -29.21
C ASP A 817 7.23 -10.45 -28.55
N VAL A 818 5.97 -10.47 -28.10
CA VAL A 818 5.42 -9.43 -27.19
C VAL A 818 5.63 -9.86 -25.73
N ARG A 819 6.85 -10.28 -25.37
CA ARG A 819 7.15 -10.81 -24.02
C ARG A 819 7.38 -9.76 -22.92
N MET A 820 7.43 -8.46 -23.23
CA MET A 820 7.66 -7.43 -22.20
C MET A 820 6.40 -6.78 -21.62
N PHE A 821 5.20 -7.06 -22.13
CA PHE A 821 3.96 -6.50 -21.56
C PHE A 821 3.41 -7.31 -20.38
N ASN A 822 3.86 -8.55 -20.17
CA ASN A 822 3.34 -9.46 -19.15
C ASN A 822 4.26 -9.61 -17.93
N SER A 823 5.50 -9.11 -17.95
CA SER A 823 6.41 -9.17 -16.78
C SER A 823 6.41 -7.90 -15.93
N VAL A 824 6.01 -6.75 -16.49
CA VAL A 824 6.14 -5.41 -15.84
C VAL A 824 4.80 -4.85 -15.35
N VAL A 825 3.69 -5.57 -15.58
CA VAL A 825 2.32 -5.23 -15.16
C VAL A 825 1.80 -6.36 -14.30
#